data_AF-A0A074MHD6-F1
#
_entry.id   AF-A0A074MHD6-F1
#
_cell.length_a   1.000
_cell.length_b   1.000
_cell.length_c   1.000
_cell.angle_alpha   90.00
_cell.angle_beta   90.00
_cell.angle_gamma   90.00
#
_symmetry.space_group_name_H-M   'P 1'
#
loop_
_entity.id
_entity.type
_entity.pdbx_description
1 polymer ?
#
loop_
_entity_poly.entity_id
_entity_poly.type
_entity_poly.pdbx_seq_one_letter_code
_entity_poly.pdbx_strand_id
1 'polypeptide(L)'
;MRFRGGTALFAASALVLASCGGGDSNAPTGGGTGGAPANPPPPPPPPTGALYSVPAAESLSAADVGRVVAQAAAQADAQGASAVIAVTDRVGNVLAVFRMPGAPALASIPDAPNGQNIDAQGLDVPAEAAAIAKAITGAYLSSGGNAFSSRTASMIVQEHFPPAPTTVGLESGPLFGVQFSQLPCSDLVRRASDGPIGPKRSPLGLSADPGGFPLYKNGVVVGGVGVMADGVYGSDPNVLDMDVDTDEAIALAGTIGFEAPVSIRADRIFADGTSLRFSDTSYTMLANVAGASFAGTAGTLVPVTGYYPGGALRAGSTYGTESSGIRPSTAAEFSIPDAFVLTDGAGNNRYPVRGGTDGAEIAAPISEGEARAILEEAFTVMSRARAQIRQPLDSRAQVTISLVDTRGRVLGIVRSPDAPIFGTDVSLQKARTANFFSAPFAASELLAAQGEVPDFVQRVRSFLGDPNALTGSFAFADRSGGNLSRPYFPDGEVGQPHGPLSRPIEQFNPFSTGLQSALIVDNLAQHLGFVTGAAASDTPNNCTTLPEVTPGATRLDNGIQIFPGSVPVYRGNVLIGGIGVSGDGIDQDDMISFLGLHNAGQRVGSMGNAPKEIRADRIVAQVGGRQVRLRYVNCPFAPFLDTAEQNVCEGL
;
A
#
# COMPACT_ATOMS: atom_id res chain seq x y z
N MET A 1 42.93 -29.90 -63.81
CA MET A 1 41.81 -29.23 -64.54
C MET A 1 40.53 -29.60 -63.79
N ARG A 2 39.72 -28.71 -63.20
CA ARG A 2 39.57 -27.25 -63.34
C ARG A 2 39.33 -26.59 -61.97
N PHE A 3 40.14 -25.56 -61.75
CA PHE A 3 40.04 -24.33 -60.94
C PHE A 3 39.41 -24.37 -59.53
N ARG A 4 40.19 -24.12 -58.46
CA ARG A 4 40.74 -22.79 -57.99
C ARG A 4 39.59 -21.80 -57.74
N GLY A 5 39.51 -21.09 -56.63
CA GLY A 5 40.40 -20.87 -55.50
C GLY A 5 39.74 -19.84 -54.58
N GLY A 6 40.36 -19.56 -53.42
CA GLY A 6 39.81 -18.72 -52.35
C GLY A 6 39.54 -17.27 -52.74
N THR A 7 39.00 -16.39 -51.90
CA THR A 7 39.07 -16.33 -50.43
C THR A 7 38.11 -15.22 -49.94
N ALA A 8 37.83 -15.20 -48.64
CA ALA A 8 37.51 -14.03 -47.79
C ALA A 8 36.03 -13.64 -47.49
N LEU A 9 35.73 -13.77 -46.18
CA LEU A 9 35.12 -12.82 -45.23
C LEU A 9 33.70 -12.22 -45.40
N PHE A 10 32.96 -12.36 -44.28
CA PHE A 10 31.92 -11.52 -43.66
C PHE A 10 30.47 -11.45 -44.19
N ALA A 11 29.58 -11.70 -43.21
CA ALA A 11 28.35 -10.98 -42.88
C ALA A 11 26.98 -11.48 -43.40
N ALA A 12 26.00 -11.21 -42.52
CA ALA A 12 24.56 -11.01 -42.73
C ALA A 12 23.61 -12.20 -42.50
N SER A 13 22.93 -12.13 -41.35
CA SER A 13 21.47 -11.92 -41.21
C SER A 13 20.52 -12.70 -42.13
N ALA A 14 19.60 -13.44 -41.52
CA ALA A 14 18.14 -13.30 -41.67
C ALA A 14 17.44 -14.62 -41.36
N LEU A 15 16.49 -14.61 -40.42
CA LEU A 15 15.35 -15.53 -40.44
C LEU A 15 14.19 -14.92 -39.64
N VAL A 16 13.27 -14.31 -40.38
CA VAL A 16 11.86 -14.17 -40.00
C VAL A 16 11.04 -14.65 -41.19
N LEU A 17 10.27 -15.72 -41.00
CA LEU A 17 8.81 -15.79 -41.23
C LEU A 17 8.34 -17.24 -41.46
N ALA A 18 7.37 -17.64 -40.61
CA ALA A 18 6.18 -18.45 -40.89
C ALA A 18 6.38 -19.91 -41.37
N SER A 19 5.57 -20.92 -41.04
CA SER A 19 4.39 -21.12 -40.20
C SER A 19 4.00 -22.62 -40.31
N CYS A 20 2.97 -23.04 -39.58
CA CYS A 20 2.33 -24.37 -39.50
C CYS A 20 2.97 -25.29 -38.45
N GLY A 21 2.28 -25.86 -37.46
CA GLY A 21 0.84 -26.01 -37.20
C GLY A 21 0.63 -27.33 -36.44
N GLY A 22 -0.28 -27.35 -35.46
CA GLY A 22 -0.66 -28.52 -34.64
C GLY A 22 -0.21 -28.32 -33.19
N GLY A 23 -1.06 -28.10 -32.19
CA GLY A 23 -2.44 -28.57 -32.02
C GLY A 23 -2.40 -29.83 -31.17
N ASP A 24 -2.36 -29.66 -29.84
CA ASP A 24 -3.08 -30.54 -28.90
C ASP A 24 -3.14 -29.89 -27.52
N SER A 25 -4.34 -30.00 -26.97
CA SER A 25 -4.94 -29.27 -25.87
C SER A 25 -4.67 -29.92 -24.52
N ASN A 26 -4.29 -29.11 -23.53
CA ASN A 26 -4.66 -29.27 -22.11
C ASN A 26 -4.60 -27.90 -21.43
N ALA A 27 -5.69 -27.16 -21.52
CA ALA A 27 -5.93 -25.97 -20.71
C ALA A 27 -6.55 -26.41 -19.37
N PRO A 28 -6.16 -25.82 -18.22
CA PRO A 28 -6.91 -25.98 -16.99
C PRO A 28 -8.27 -25.31 -17.16
N THR A 29 -9.33 -26.09 -17.06
CA THR A 29 -10.72 -25.66 -17.24
C THR A 29 -11.22 -24.91 -16.01
N GLY A 30 -11.18 -23.58 -16.04
CA GLY A 30 -12.03 -22.71 -15.22
C GLY A 30 -13.42 -22.63 -15.83
N GLY A 31 -14.29 -23.60 -15.49
CA GLY A 31 -15.62 -23.77 -16.10
C GLY A 31 -16.73 -22.97 -15.43
N GLY A 32 -16.76 -21.65 -15.62
CA GLY A 32 -17.99 -20.87 -15.41
C GLY A 32 -18.92 -21.04 -16.61
N THR A 33 -20.12 -21.59 -16.40
CA THR A 33 -21.18 -21.62 -17.44
C THR A 33 -21.90 -20.27 -17.51
N GLY A 34 -21.14 -19.25 -17.89
CA GLY A 34 -21.61 -18.00 -18.46
C GLY A 34 -20.64 -17.70 -19.59
N GLY A 35 -21.13 -17.25 -20.76
CA GLY A 35 -20.27 -17.03 -21.93
C GLY A 35 -18.96 -16.32 -21.56
N ALA A 36 -17.84 -16.78 -22.12
CA ALA A 36 -16.50 -16.25 -21.84
C ALA A 36 -16.59 -14.72 -21.67
N PRO A 37 -16.15 -14.15 -20.52
CA PRO A 37 -16.08 -12.70 -20.41
C PRO A 37 -15.28 -12.23 -21.61
N ALA A 38 -15.88 -11.36 -22.43
CA ALA A 38 -15.12 -10.71 -23.48
C ALA A 38 -13.86 -10.15 -22.83
N ASN A 39 -12.69 -10.35 -23.45
CA ASN A 39 -11.51 -9.61 -23.04
C ASN A 39 -11.95 -8.15 -22.86
N PRO A 40 -11.71 -7.53 -21.69
CA PRO A 40 -12.05 -6.14 -21.51
C PRO A 40 -11.46 -5.39 -22.70
N PRO A 41 -12.21 -4.48 -23.34
CA PRO A 41 -11.61 -3.65 -24.37
C PRO A 41 -10.35 -3.03 -23.79
N PRO A 42 -9.24 -2.95 -24.56
CA PRO A 42 -8.03 -2.31 -24.08
C PRO A 42 -8.41 -0.94 -23.50
N PRO A 43 -7.81 -0.54 -22.36
CA PRO A 43 -8.15 0.72 -21.72
C PRO A 43 -8.11 1.83 -22.77
N PRO A 44 -9.08 2.77 -22.75
CA PRO A 44 -9.13 3.81 -23.76
C PRO A 44 -7.77 4.52 -23.80
N PRO A 45 -7.26 4.84 -25.01
CA PRO A 45 -5.99 5.53 -25.13
C PRO A 45 -6.07 6.84 -24.33
N PRO A 46 -4.94 7.32 -23.77
CA PRO A 46 -4.91 8.61 -23.09
C PRO A 46 -5.52 9.71 -23.96
N PRO A 47 -6.19 10.71 -23.37
CA PRO A 47 -6.62 11.90 -24.09
C PRO A 47 -5.46 12.52 -24.89
N THR A 48 -5.74 13.21 -26.00
CA THR A 48 -4.69 13.82 -26.84
C THR A 48 -3.79 14.74 -26.01
N GLY A 49 -2.50 14.41 -25.92
CA GLY A 49 -1.51 15.15 -25.14
C GLY A 49 -1.30 14.65 -23.70
N ALA A 50 -2.06 13.66 -23.25
CA ALA A 50 -1.90 12.98 -21.97
C ALA A 50 -1.01 11.73 -22.09
N LEU A 51 -0.27 11.41 -21.04
CA LEU A 51 0.49 10.15 -20.90
C LEU A 51 -0.31 9.07 -20.18
N TYR A 52 -1.32 9.48 -19.41
CA TYR A 52 -2.14 8.59 -18.58
C TYR A 52 -3.60 8.58 -19.03
N SER A 53 -4.20 7.39 -19.02
CA SER A 53 -5.65 7.25 -19.15
C SER A 53 -6.32 7.56 -17.81
N VAL A 54 -7.36 8.39 -17.84
CA VAL A 54 -8.20 8.67 -16.68
C VAL A 54 -9.24 7.54 -16.53
N PRO A 55 -9.40 6.94 -15.33
CA PRO A 55 -10.46 5.96 -15.10
C PRO A 55 -11.84 6.50 -15.46
N ALA A 56 -12.67 5.69 -16.10
CA ALA A 56 -14.03 6.10 -16.46
C ALA A 56 -14.86 6.37 -15.19
N ALA A 57 -15.81 7.30 -15.32
CA ALA A 57 -16.68 7.71 -14.23
C ALA A 57 -17.72 6.62 -13.90
N GLU A 58 -17.36 5.72 -13.00
CA GLU A 58 -18.19 4.61 -12.53
C GLU A 58 -18.36 4.66 -11.01
N SER A 59 -19.50 4.17 -10.51
CA SER A 59 -19.74 3.94 -9.09
C SER A 59 -20.79 2.84 -8.85
N LEU A 60 -20.84 2.36 -7.60
CA LEU A 60 -21.87 1.44 -7.13
C LEU A 60 -23.15 2.21 -6.82
N SER A 61 -24.27 1.78 -7.40
CA SER A 61 -25.60 2.20 -6.96
C SER A 61 -26.00 1.47 -5.67
N ALA A 62 -27.01 1.96 -4.95
CA ALA A 62 -27.54 1.24 -3.77
C ALA A 62 -28.07 -0.16 -4.15
N ALA A 63 -28.59 -0.35 -5.37
CA ALA A 63 -29.01 -1.65 -5.87
C ALA A 63 -27.81 -2.58 -6.14
N ASP A 64 -26.71 -2.04 -6.68
CA ASP A 64 -25.46 -2.79 -6.85
C ASP A 64 -24.94 -3.29 -5.50
N VAL A 65 -24.92 -2.43 -4.47
CA VAL A 65 -24.51 -2.80 -3.10
C VAL A 65 -25.42 -3.88 -2.54
N GLY A 66 -26.74 -3.76 -2.71
CA GLY A 66 -27.69 -4.79 -2.28
C GLY A 66 -27.46 -6.13 -2.96
N ARG A 67 -27.08 -6.14 -4.25
CA ARG A 67 -26.74 -7.35 -5.00
C ARG A 67 -25.48 -8.02 -4.45
N VAL A 68 -24.41 -7.26 -4.22
CA VAL A 68 -23.16 -7.77 -3.61
C VAL A 68 -23.44 -8.45 -2.27
N VAL A 69 -24.18 -7.78 -1.39
CA VAL A 69 -24.54 -8.32 -0.07
C VAL A 69 -25.40 -9.58 -0.21
N ALA A 70 -26.41 -9.58 -1.08
CA ALA A 70 -27.31 -10.71 -1.24
C ALA A 70 -26.61 -11.95 -1.79
N GLN A 71 -25.68 -11.78 -2.74
CA GLN A 71 -24.92 -12.89 -3.31
C GLN A 71 -23.94 -13.49 -2.30
N ALA A 72 -23.24 -12.65 -1.54
CA ALA A 72 -22.39 -13.11 -0.44
C ALA A 72 -23.20 -13.88 0.61
N ALA A 73 -24.32 -13.31 1.09
CA ALA A 73 -25.16 -13.97 2.08
C ALA A 73 -25.76 -15.29 1.57
N ALA A 74 -26.15 -15.37 0.30
CA ALA A 74 -26.65 -16.61 -0.30
C ALA A 74 -25.56 -17.71 -0.35
N GLN A 75 -24.30 -17.33 -0.58
CA GLN A 75 -23.18 -18.27 -0.50
C GLN A 75 -22.96 -18.75 0.94
N ALA A 76 -23.03 -17.85 1.92
CA ALA A 76 -22.91 -18.18 3.33
C ALA A 76 -24.01 -19.18 3.75
N ASP A 77 -25.27 -18.91 3.40
CA ASP A 77 -26.40 -19.80 3.66
C ASP A 77 -26.20 -21.18 3.00
N ALA A 78 -25.70 -21.21 1.75
CA ALA A 78 -25.44 -22.46 1.04
C ALA A 78 -24.33 -23.31 1.70
N GLN A 79 -23.42 -22.68 2.45
CA GLN A 79 -22.38 -23.34 3.23
C GLN A 79 -22.82 -23.64 4.68
N GLY A 80 -24.04 -23.26 5.07
CA GLY A 80 -24.50 -23.37 6.46
C GLY A 80 -23.76 -22.44 7.42
N ALA A 81 -23.19 -21.35 6.91
CA ALA A 81 -22.44 -20.34 7.65
C ALA A 81 -23.28 -19.06 7.86
N SER A 82 -22.77 -18.15 8.68
CA SER A 82 -23.35 -16.83 8.89
C SER A 82 -22.25 -15.79 8.97
N ALA A 83 -22.43 -14.70 8.25
CA ALA A 83 -21.36 -13.74 7.99
C ALA A 83 -21.73 -12.30 8.37
N VAL A 84 -20.71 -11.52 8.67
CA VAL A 84 -20.73 -10.06 8.57
C VAL A 84 -20.13 -9.68 7.22
N ILE A 85 -20.88 -8.91 6.43
CA ILE A 85 -20.52 -8.52 5.05
C ILE A 85 -20.45 -6.99 4.98
N ALA A 86 -19.29 -6.46 4.60
CA ALA A 86 -19.09 -5.03 4.38
C ALA A 86 -18.84 -4.74 2.90
N VAL A 87 -19.37 -3.61 2.42
CA VAL A 87 -19.13 -3.11 1.06
C VAL A 87 -18.66 -1.67 1.15
N THR A 88 -17.59 -1.34 0.45
CA THR A 88 -17.03 0.00 0.34
C THR A 88 -17.01 0.49 -1.10
N ASP A 89 -17.02 1.81 -1.31
CA ASP A 89 -16.68 2.39 -2.61
C ASP A 89 -15.16 2.51 -2.83
N ARG A 90 -14.77 3.00 -4.01
CA ARG A 90 -13.37 3.14 -4.44
C ARG A 90 -12.49 3.94 -3.45
N VAL A 91 -13.08 4.91 -2.75
CA VAL A 91 -12.38 5.81 -1.82
C VAL A 91 -12.72 5.50 -0.35
N GLY A 92 -13.31 4.33 -0.11
CA GLY A 92 -13.47 3.73 1.21
C GLY A 92 -14.72 4.16 1.98
N ASN A 93 -15.69 4.83 1.36
CA ASN A 93 -16.97 5.05 2.03
C ASN A 93 -17.66 3.70 2.27
N VAL A 94 -18.04 3.42 3.52
CA VAL A 94 -18.77 2.19 3.86
C VAL A 94 -20.23 2.34 3.42
N LEU A 95 -20.62 1.52 2.45
CA LEU A 95 -21.92 1.58 1.78
C LEU A 95 -22.97 0.67 2.42
N ALA A 96 -22.50 -0.44 2.99
CA ALA A 96 -23.30 -1.39 3.76
C ALA A 96 -22.39 -2.13 4.75
N VAL A 97 -22.96 -2.43 5.92
CA VAL A 97 -22.47 -3.47 6.84
C VAL A 97 -23.67 -4.31 7.20
N PHE A 98 -23.70 -5.55 6.75
CA PHE A 98 -24.81 -6.47 6.89
C PHE A 98 -24.42 -7.64 7.77
N ARG A 99 -25.20 -7.92 8.82
CA ARG A 99 -24.98 -9.03 9.73
C ARG A 99 -26.07 -10.07 9.54
N MET A 100 -25.67 -11.28 9.18
CA MET A 100 -26.57 -12.45 9.16
C MET A 100 -26.88 -12.92 10.59
N PRO A 101 -28.06 -13.53 10.84
CA PRO A 101 -28.37 -14.12 12.14
C PRO A 101 -27.35 -15.21 12.49
N GLY A 102 -26.74 -15.13 13.68
CA GLY A 102 -25.76 -16.12 14.13
C GLY A 102 -24.31 -15.86 13.68
N ALA A 103 -24.06 -14.80 12.91
CA ALA A 103 -22.69 -14.40 12.57
C ALA A 103 -21.87 -14.07 13.84
N PRO A 104 -20.56 -14.36 13.86
CA PRO A 104 -19.72 -14.07 15.01
C PRO A 104 -19.68 -12.57 15.32
N ALA A 105 -19.67 -12.24 16.61
CA ALA A 105 -19.61 -10.84 17.04
C ALA A 105 -18.20 -10.27 17.02
N LEU A 106 -17.21 -11.14 17.20
CA LEU A 106 -15.79 -10.81 17.30
C LEU A 106 -15.01 -11.67 16.30
N ALA A 107 -13.87 -11.15 15.88
CA ALA A 107 -12.83 -11.87 15.17
C ALA A 107 -11.55 -11.84 16.03
N SER A 108 -10.89 -12.98 16.17
CA SER A 108 -9.70 -13.12 17.00
C SER A 108 -8.43 -12.93 16.17
N ILE A 109 -7.52 -12.08 16.64
CA ILE A 109 -6.20 -11.92 16.05
C ILE A 109 -5.29 -13.03 16.58
N PRO A 110 -4.56 -13.77 15.74
CA PRO A 110 -3.68 -14.84 16.18
C PRO A 110 -2.65 -14.41 17.24
N ASP A 111 -2.34 -15.36 18.13
CA ASP A 111 -1.29 -15.22 19.14
C ASP A 111 0.11 -15.08 18.50
N ALA A 112 1.06 -14.60 19.30
CA ALA A 112 2.47 -14.66 18.98
C ALA A 112 2.94 -16.12 18.80
N PRO A 113 3.92 -16.41 17.93
CA PRO A 113 4.48 -17.76 17.79
C PRO A 113 4.99 -18.39 19.10
N ASN A 114 5.47 -17.58 20.04
CA ASN A 114 5.91 -18.02 21.37
C ASN A 114 4.81 -17.99 22.45
N GLY A 115 3.58 -17.61 22.11
CA GLY A 115 2.46 -17.44 23.06
C GLY A 115 2.57 -16.23 23.98
N GLN A 116 3.53 -15.33 23.78
CA GLN A 116 3.69 -14.08 24.52
C GLN A 116 3.30 -12.89 23.64
N ASN A 117 2.00 -12.62 23.62
CA ASN A 117 1.39 -11.59 22.80
C ASN A 117 1.90 -10.19 23.12
N ILE A 118 2.13 -9.41 22.06
CA ILE A 118 2.48 -7.99 22.12
C ILE A 118 1.82 -7.24 20.95
N ASP A 119 1.73 -5.91 21.07
CA ASP A 119 1.01 -5.05 20.14
C ASP A 119 -0.45 -5.47 19.96
N ALA A 120 -0.87 -5.88 18.76
CA ALA A 120 -2.25 -6.29 18.47
C ALA A 120 -2.49 -7.82 18.56
N GLN A 121 -1.47 -8.61 18.89
CA GLN A 121 -1.56 -10.08 18.94
C GLN A 121 -2.52 -10.58 20.02
N GLY A 122 -3.28 -11.64 19.73
CA GLY A 122 -4.21 -12.26 20.67
C GLY A 122 -5.36 -11.36 21.13
N LEU A 123 -5.61 -10.23 20.45
CA LEU A 123 -6.74 -9.36 20.73
C LEU A 123 -7.97 -9.79 19.93
N ASP A 124 -9.15 -9.60 20.51
CA ASP A 124 -10.41 -9.70 19.79
C ASP A 124 -10.84 -8.33 19.25
N VAL A 125 -11.27 -8.30 17.99
CA VAL A 125 -11.79 -7.10 17.32
C VAL A 125 -13.23 -7.33 16.88
N PRO A 126 -14.07 -6.28 16.74
CA PRO A 126 -15.43 -6.44 16.20
C PRO A 126 -15.41 -7.04 14.80
N ALA A 127 -16.26 -8.04 14.54
CA ALA A 127 -16.35 -8.68 13.22
C ALA A 127 -16.69 -7.68 12.10
N GLU A 128 -17.50 -6.65 12.41
CA GLU A 128 -17.79 -5.54 11.50
C GLU A 128 -16.55 -4.73 11.13
N ALA A 129 -15.64 -4.49 12.09
CA ALA A 129 -14.40 -3.77 11.84
C ALA A 129 -13.47 -4.60 10.94
N ALA A 130 -13.36 -5.90 11.19
CA ALA A 130 -12.61 -6.83 10.35
C ALA A 130 -13.15 -6.87 8.90
N ALA A 131 -14.47 -7.01 8.73
CA ALA A 131 -15.11 -7.01 7.41
C ALA A 131 -14.88 -5.69 6.66
N ILE A 132 -14.96 -4.53 7.33
CA ILE A 132 -14.64 -3.23 6.71
C ILE A 132 -13.17 -3.17 6.28
N ALA A 133 -12.24 -3.60 7.14
CA ALA A 133 -10.81 -3.60 6.82
C ALA A 133 -10.48 -4.48 5.60
N LYS A 134 -11.10 -5.66 5.50
CA LYS A 134 -11.01 -6.54 4.31
C LYS A 134 -11.57 -5.86 3.05
N ALA A 135 -12.73 -5.21 3.13
CA ALA A 135 -13.35 -4.51 2.00
C ALA A 135 -12.48 -3.34 1.50
N ILE A 136 -11.95 -2.53 2.43
CA ILE A 136 -11.02 -1.44 2.11
C ILE A 136 -9.75 -1.98 1.45
N THR A 137 -9.21 -3.09 1.95
CA THR A 137 -7.99 -3.70 1.40
C THR A 137 -8.17 -4.07 -0.07
N GLY A 138 -9.26 -4.77 -0.41
CA GLY A 138 -9.58 -5.08 -1.81
C GLY A 138 -9.73 -3.82 -2.67
N ALA A 139 -10.46 -2.82 -2.18
CA ALA A 139 -10.66 -1.56 -2.90
C ALA A 139 -9.37 -0.78 -3.11
N TYR A 140 -8.48 -0.72 -2.12
CA TYR A 140 -7.35 0.22 -2.09
C TYR A 140 -6.08 -0.30 -2.74
N LEU A 141 -5.81 -1.61 -2.67
CA LEU A 141 -4.66 -2.24 -3.32
C LEU A 141 -4.83 -2.38 -4.83
N SER A 142 -6.07 -2.26 -5.32
CA SER A 142 -6.42 -2.46 -6.72
C SER A 142 -6.47 -1.16 -7.53
N SER A 143 -6.29 -1.31 -8.84
CA SER A 143 -6.32 -0.25 -9.86
C SER A 143 -6.89 -0.78 -11.19
N GLY A 144 -6.85 0.02 -12.25
CA GLY A 144 -7.11 -0.43 -13.63
C GLY A 144 -6.00 -1.32 -14.22
N GLY A 145 -4.81 -1.34 -13.61
CA GLY A 145 -3.66 -2.16 -14.06
C GLY A 145 -3.40 -3.41 -13.21
N ASN A 146 -3.99 -3.52 -12.02
CA ASN A 146 -3.82 -4.65 -11.11
C ASN A 146 -5.06 -4.84 -10.23
N ALA A 147 -5.39 -6.07 -9.89
CA ALA A 147 -6.46 -6.43 -8.96
C ALA A 147 -5.90 -7.36 -7.88
N PHE A 148 -5.85 -6.85 -6.65
CA PHE A 148 -5.30 -7.53 -5.48
C PHE A 148 -6.38 -7.72 -4.42
N SER A 149 -6.42 -8.90 -3.82
CA SER A 149 -7.31 -9.25 -2.71
C SER A 149 -6.56 -9.13 -1.38
N SER A 150 -7.27 -9.33 -0.27
CA SER A 150 -6.59 -9.49 1.03
C SER A 150 -5.72 -10.75 1.11
N ARG A 151 -5.96 -11.79 0.29
CA ARG A 151 -5.01 -12.92 0.13
C ARG A 151 -3.71 -12.48 -0.54
N THR A 152 -3.80 -11.61 -1.55
CA THR A 152 -2.59 -10.99 -2.12
C THR A 152 -1.84 -10.19 -1.07
N ALA A 153 -2.57 -9.43 -0.23
CA ALA A 153 -1.99 -8.70 0.89
C ALA A 153 -1.32 -9.64 1.89
N SER A 154 -1.97 -10.77 2.25
CA SER A 154 -1.39 -11.81 3.11
C SER A 154 -0.01 -12.22 2.66
N MET A 155 0.14 -12.47 1.36
CA MET A 155 1.36 -13.00 0.78
C MET A 155 2.54 -12.02 0.86
N ILE A 156 2.29 -10.73 0.68
CA ILE A 156 3.35 -9.71 0.49
C ILE A 156 3.80 -9.02 1.78
N VAL A 157 3.26 -9.44 2.93
CA VAL A 157 3.55 -8.83 4.24
C VAL A 157 4.30 -9.74 5.22
N GLN A 158 4.60 -10.97 4.79
CA GLN A 158 5.24 -12.00 5.62
C GLN A 158 6.76 -11.79 5.72
N GLU A 159 7.36 -12.45 6.71
CA GLU A 159 8.81 -12.51 6.96
C GLU A 159 9.60 -13.23 5.86
N HIS A 160 8.92 -14.02 5.03
CA HIS A 160 9.48 -14.73 3.89
C HIS A 160 8.57 -14.57 2.67
N PHE A 161 9.16 -14.42 1.48
CA PHE A 161 8.43 -14.25 0.24
C PHE A 161 8.92 -15.18 -0.87
N PRO A 162 8.01 -15.97 -1.50
CA PRO A 162 6.65 -16.22 -1.04
C PRO A 162 6.62 -16.88 0.35
N PRO A 163 5.54 -16.75 1.13
CA PRO A 163 5.46 -17.42 2.42
C PRO A 163 5.17 -18.91 2.21
N ALA A 164 6.12 -19.76 2.59
CA ALA A 164 6.00 -21.21 2.55
C ALA A 164 7.08 -21.89 3.40
N PRO A 165 6.86 -23.14 3.86
CA PRO A 165 7.90 -23.93 4.54
C PRO A 165 9.18 -24.13 3.70
N THR A 166 9.09 -24.09 2.37
CA THR A 166 10.22 -24.32 1.45
C THR A 166 11.00 -23.06 1.09
N THR A 167 10.53 -21.89 1.50
CA THR A 167 11.12 -20.58 1.17
C THR A 167 11.67 -19.86 2.41
N VAL A 168 11.74 -20.56 3.54
CA VAL A 168 12.49 -20.12 4.72
C VAL A 168 13.92 -19.79 4.32
N GLY A 169 14.32 -18.54 4.56
CA GLY A 169 15.62 -18.01 4.12
C GLY A 169 15.58 -17.20 2.81
N LEU A 170 14.39 -16.95 2.25
CA LEU A 170 14.18 -15.87 1.27
C LEU A 170 13.82 -14.57 1.98
N GLU A 171 13.95 -13.47 1.26
CA GLU A 171 13.62 -12.11 1.71
C GLU A 171 12.18 -11.97 2.19
N SER A 172 11.94 -10.97 3.05
CA SER A 172 10.60 -10.60 3.48
C SER A 172 9.74 -10.10 2.31
N GLY A 173 8.42 -10.17 2.49
CA GLY A 173 7.43 -9.65 1.56
C GLY A 173 7.70 -8.18 1.17
N PRO A 174 7.45 -7.81 -0.10
CA PRO A 174 7.82 -6.49 -0.61
C PRO A 174 7.11 -5.34 0.13
N LEU A 175 5.92 -5.59 0.70
CA LEU A 175 5.15 -4.61 1.47
C LEU A 175 5.05 -4.97 2.95
N PHE A 176 6.03 -5.67 3.52
CA PHE A 176 6.13 -5.96 4.95
C PHE A 176 5.80 -4.72 5.80
N GLY A 177 4.75 -4.84 6.63
CA GLY A 177 4.26 -3.78 7.52
C GLY A 177 3.26 -2.80 6.89
N VAL A 178 2.76 -3.01 5.68
CA VAL A 178 1.74 -2.15 5.04
C VAL A 178 0.39 -2.16 5.77
N GLN A 179 0.14 -3.16 6.61
CA GLN A 179 -1.06 -3.28 7.45
C GLN A 179 -1.24 -2.03 8.31
N PHE A 180 -0.14 -1.45 8.80
CA PHE A 180 -0.14 -0.23 9.60
C PHE A 180 -0.17 1.04 8.73
N SER A 181 -1.09 1.07 7.77
CA SER A 181 -1.42 2.23 6.93
C SER A 181 -2.94 2.40 6.84
N GLN A 182 -3.42 3.53 6.31
CA GLN A 182 -4.84 3.88 6.32
C GLN A 182 -5.41 3.89 7.74
N LEU A 183 -4.56 4.25 8.70
CA LEU A 183 -4.82 4.14 10.13
C LEU A 183 -5.96 5.07 10.56
N PRO A 184 -6.76 4.69 11.57
CA PRO A 184 -7.92 5.47 11.97
C PRO A 184 -7.60 6.85 12.56
N CYS A 185 -6.35 7.03 12.98
CA CYS A 185 -5.76 8.24 13.55
C CYS A 185 -4.98 9.09 12.53
N SER A 186 -4.79 8.63 11.28
CA SER A 186 -3.99 9.37 10.29
C SER A 186 -4.65 10.71 9.97
N ASP A 187 -3.83 11.76 9.92
CA ASP A 187 -4.26 13.13 9.59
C ASP A 187 -4.60 13.33 8.10
N LEU A 188 -4.22 12.38 7.25
CA LEU A 188 -4.50 12.41 5.81
C LEU A 188 -5.85 11.79 5.46
N VAL A 189 -6.22 10.70 6.12
CA VAL A 189 -7.46 9.98 5.81
C VAL A 189 -8.67 10.69 6.41
N ARG A 190 -9.83 10.54 5.76
CA ARG A 190 -11.07 11.19 6.16
C ARG A 190 -11.93 10.28 7.02
N ARG A 191 -12.64 10.87 7.98
CA ARG A 191 -13.69 10.21 8.76
C ARG A 191 -15.00 10.20 8.00
N ALA A 192 -15.95 9.36 8.39
CA ALA A 192 -17.30 9.39 7.83
C ALA A 192 -18.02 10.75 8.07
N SER A 193 -17.69 11.44 9.16
CA SER A 193 -18.21 12.79 9.47
C SER A 193 -17.77 13.86 8.47
N ASP A 194 -16.70 13.60 7.71
CA ASP A 194 -16.14 14.55 6.73
C ASP A 194 -16.88 14.53 5.38
N GLY A 195 -18.04 13.87 5.31
CA GLY A 195 -18.80 13.68 4.07
C GLY A 195 -18.30 12.48 3.27
N PRO A 196 -18.60 12.39 1.95
CA PRO A 196 -18.27 11.23 1.12
C PRO A 196 -16.86 11.29 0.49
N ILE A 197 -16.06 12.31 0.82
CA ILE A 197 -14.71 12.49 0.26
C ILE A 197 -13.71 11.56 0.94
N GLY A 198 -12.84 10.91 0.17
CA GLY A 198 -11.79 10.03 0.67
C GLY A 198 -10.35 10.58 0.49
N PRO A 199 -9.34 9.71 0.64
CA PRO A 199 -9.45 8.33 1.11
C PRO A 199 -10.05 8.25 2.52
N LYS A 200 -10.96 7.31 2.77
CA LYS A 200 -11.45 7.00 4.12
C LYS A 200 -10.48 6.11 4.87
N ARG A 201 -10.43 6.30 6.19
CA ARG A 201 -9.68 5.44 7.11
C ARG A 201 -10.24 4.02 7.15
N SER A 202 -9.38 3.07 7.52
CA SER A 202 -9.75 1.71 7.89
C SER A 202 -9.78 1.55 9.42
N PRO A 203 -10.71 0.78 10.00
CA PRO A 203 -10.76 0.58 11.45
C PRO A 203 -9.55 -0.16 12.03
N LEU A 204 -8.90 -1.02 11.24
CA LEU A 204 -7.81 -1.89 11.68
C LEU A 204 -6.54 -1.73 10.82
N GLY A 205 -6.49 -0.73 9.95
CA GLY A 205 -5.50 -0.66 8.87
C GLY A 205 -5.82 -1.62 7.72
N LEU A 206 -4.83 -1.98 6.90
CA LEU A 206 -5.03 -2.97 5.84
C LEU A 206 -4.99 -4.39 6.38
N SER A 207 -5.77 -5.27 5.76
CA SER A 207 -5.96 -6.65 6.20
C SER A 207 -5.05 -7.61 5.43
N ALA A 208 -4.40 -8.52 6.16
CA ALA A 208 -3.72 -9.68 5.62
C ALA A 208 -4.63 -10.93 5.59
N ASP A 209 -5.87 -10.80 6.04
CA ASP A 209 -6.76 -11.93 6.28
C ASP A 209 -7.65 -12.17 5.04
N PRO A 210 -7.70 -13.38 4.45
CA PRO A 210 -8.52 -13.66 3.26
C PRO A 210 -10.00 -13.27 3.42
N GLY A 211 -10.69 -12.97 2.33
CA GLY A 211 -12.10 -12.50 2.38
C GLY A 211 -12.33 -11.04 2.00
N GLY A 212 -11.32 -10.33 1.51
CA GLY A 212 -11.44 -9.00 0.91
C GLY A 212 -11.18 -9.02 -0.59
N PHE A 213 -12.14 -8.60 -1.42
CA PHE A 213 -12.00 -8.54 -2.88
C PHE A 213 -12.34 -7.17 -3.45
N PRO A 214 -11.66 -6.72 -4.52
CA PRO A 214 -12.07 -5.55 -5.26
C PRO A 214 -13.35 -5.81 -6.07
N LEU A 215 -14.16 -4.77 -6.22
CA LEU A 215 -15.34 -4.76 -7.07
C LEU A 215 -15.07 -3.91 -8.31
N TYR A 216 -15.34 -4.46 -9.49
CA TYR A 216 -15.16 -3.80 -10.78
C TYR A 216 -16.49 -3.64 -11.51
N LYS A 217 -16.69 -2.52 -12.18
CA LYS A 217 -17.84 -2.27 -13.05
C LYS A 217 -17.33 -1.77 -14.38
N ASN A 218 -17.70 -2.45 -15.46
CA ASN A 218 -17.20 -2.13 -16.82
C ASN A 218 -15.66 -2.05 -16.90
N GLY A 219 -14.95 -2.88 -16.12
CA GLY A 219 -13.48 -2.90 -16.06
C GLY A 219 -12.85 -1.80 -15.20
N VAL A 220 -13.64 -0.94 -14.54
CA VAL A 220 -13.16 0.08 -13.60
C VAL A 220 -13.36 -0.38 -12.17
N VAL A 221 -12.34 -0.23 -11.32
CA VAL A 221 -12.48 -0.51 -9.88
C VAL A 221 -13.43 0.52 -9.24
N VAL A 222 -14.51 0.03 -8.62
CA VAL A 222 -15.57 0.87 -8.03
C VAL A 222 -15.70 0.72 -6.51
N GLY A 223 -14.99 -0.24 -5.92
CA GLY A 223 -15.06 -0.49 -4.48
C GLY A 223 -14.46 -1.82 -4.06
N GLY A 224 -14.91 -2.32 -2.92
CA GLY A 224 -14.51 -3.62 -2.39
C GLY A 224 -15.59 -4.26 -1.54
N VAL A 225 -15.52 -5.58 -1.41
CA VAL A 225 -16.33 -6.39 -0.50
C VAL A 225 -15.40 -7.07 0.50
N GLY A 226 -15.82 -7.14 1.75
CA GLY A 226 -15.09 -7.78 2.84
C GLY A 226 -16.03 -8.61 3.70
N VAL A 227 -15.58 -9.79 4.11
CA VAL A 227 -16.40 -10.74 4.85
C VAL A 227 -15.69 -11.21 6.12
N MET A 228 -16.45 -11.35 7.19
CA MET A 228 -16.04 -12.00 8.43
C MET A 228 -17.09 -13.03 8.85
N ALA A 229 -16.77 -14.31 8.76
CA ALA A 229 -17.67 -15.43 9.06
C ALA A 229 -17.02 -16.50 9.95
N ASP A 230 -15.73 -16.77 9.79
CA ASP A 230 -15.01 -17.77 10.59
C ASP A 230 -14.56 -17.29 11.98
N GLY A 231 -14.53 -15.96 12.20
CA GLY A 231 -14.15 -15.36 13.47
C GLY A 231 -12.65 -15.27 13.71
N VAL A 232 -11.82 -15.37 12.67
CA VAL A 232 -10.36 -15.17 12.73
C VAL A 232 -10.00 -13.94 11.91
N TYR A 233 -9.11 -13.08 12.42
CA TYR A 233 -8.52 -11.97 11.67
C TYR A 233 -7.01 -12.18 11.57
N GLY A 234 -6.62 -13.07 10.66
CA GLY A 234 -5.27 -13.62 10.58
C GLY A 234 -4.51 -13.28 9.30
N SER A 235 -3.71 -14.25 8.87
CA SER A 235 -2.98 -14.25 7.61
C SER A 235 -2.68 -15.69 7.22
N ASP A 236 -2.55 -15.94 5.93
CA ASP A 236 -2.09 -17.21 5.35
C ASP A 236 -0.55 -17.23 5.22
N PRO A 237 0.15 -18.10 5.97
CA PRO A 237 1.61 -18.23 5.96
C PRO A 237 2.14 -19.27 4.94
N ASN A 238 1.28 -19.88 4.12
CA ASN A 238 1.69 -20.96 3.21
C ASN A 238 1.01 -20.87 1.85
N VAL A 239 1.78 -20.58 0.80
CA VAL A 239 1.23 -20.54 -0.57
C VAL A 239 1.30 -21.88 -1.32
N LEU A 240 1.73 -22.96 -0.68
CA LEU A 240 1.88 -24.27 -1.33
C LEU A 240 0.60 -25.11 -1.32
N ASP A 241 -0.31 -24.83 -0.40
CA ASP A 241 -1.65 -25.40 -0.33
C ASP A 241 -2.69 -24.49 -0.98
N MET A 242 -3.94 -24.89 -0.85
CA MET A 242 -5.13 -24.16 -1.28
C MET A 242 -6.09 -24.19 -0.10
N ASP A 243 -6.31 -23.05 0.53
CA ASP A 243 -7.16 -23.00 1.72
C ASP A 243 -8.64 -23.16 1.37
N VAL A 244 -9.38 -23.84 2.24
CA VAL A 244 -10.84 -23.80 2.25
C VAL A 244 -11.28 -22.73 3.24
N ASP A 245 -11.21 -21.49 2.78
CA ASP A 245 -11.54 -20.30 3.58
C ASP A 245 -13.00 -19.87 3.35
N THR A 246 -13.76 -19.78 4.44
CA THR A 246 -15.20 -19.47 4.40
C THR A 246 -15.44 -18.01 4.06
N ASP A 247 -14.64 -17.10 4.61
CA ASP A 247 -14.72 -15.67 4.36
C ASP A 247 -14.43 -15.37 2.88
N GLU A 248 -13.40 -16.02 2.34
CA GLU A 248 -12.99 -15.89 0.95
C GLU A 248 -14.05 -16.39 -0.02
N ALA A 249 -14.65 -17.56 0.21
CA ALA A 249 -15.71 -18.09 -0.65
C ALA A 249 -16.94 -17.17 -0.68
N ILE A 250 -17.38 -16.70 0.49
CA ILE A 250 -18.52 -15.80 0.64
C ILE A 250 -18.23 -14.44 -0.03
N ALA A 251 -17.03 -13.89 0.18
CA ALA A 251 -16.64 -12.61 -0.42
C ALA A 251 -16.54 -12.72 -1.94
N LEU A 252 -15.95 -13.80 -2.47
CA LEU A 252 -15.84 -14.04 -3.91
C LEU A 252 -17.23 -14.13 -4.56
N ALA A 253 -18.20 -14.78 -3.92
CA ALA A 253 -19.58 -14.81 -4.42
C ALA A 253 -20.21 -13.42 -4.53
N GLY A 254 -19.90 -12.52 -3.58
CA GLY A 254 -20.32 -11.12 -3.63
C GLY A 254 -19.79 -10.35 -4.84
N THR A 255 -18.74 -10.83 -5.50
CA THR A 255 -18.17 -10.19 -6.69
C THR A 255 -18.85 -10.58 -8.00
N ILE A 256 -19.85 -11.48 -8.01
CA ILE A 256 -20.46 -11.97 -9.26
C ILE A 256 -21.27 -10.88 -9.99
N GLY A 257 -20.82 -10.50 -11.19
CA GLY A 257 -21.26 -9.33 -11.95
C GLY A 257 -20.44 -8.05 -11.66
N PHE A 258 -19.45 -8.14 -10.78
CA PHE A 258 -18.49 -7.11 -10.42
C PHE A 258 -17.05 -7.64 -10.42
N GLU A 259 -16.77 -8.67 -11.22
CA GLU A 259 -15.52 -9.41 -11.15
C GLU A 259 -14.35 -8.56 -11.66
N ALA A 260 -13.20 -8.67 -10.96
CA ALA A 260 -11.95 -8.17 -11.49
C ALA A 260 -11.62 -8.82 -12.84
N PRO A 261 -11.17 -8.05 -13.85
CA PRO A 261 -10.72 -8.61 -15.12
C PRO A 261 -9.58 -9.63 -14.91
N VAL A 262 -9.71 -10.82 -15.49
CA VAL A 262 -8.75 -11.92 -15.30
C VAL A 262 -7.32 -11.50 -15.67
N SER A 263 -7.15 -10.66 -16.69
CA SER A 263 -5.84 -10.22 -17.19
C SER A 263 -5.05 -9.36 -16.20
N ILE A 264 -5.69 -8.78 -15.19
CA ILE A 264 -5.04 -7.91 -14.21
C ILE A 264 -5.07 -8.48 -12.78
N ARG A 265 -5.63 -9.69 -12.58
CA ARG A 265 -5.64 -10.34 -11.26
C ARG A 265 -4.22 -10.69 -10.81
N ALA A 266 -4.05 -10.81 -9.49
CA ALA A 266 -2.76 -11.08 -8.87
C ALA A 266 -2.03 -12.31 -9.46
N ASP A 267 -2.76 -13.36 -9.86
CA ASP A 267 -2.21 -14.57 -10.50
C ASP A 267 -1.59 -14.32 -11.90
N ARG A 268 -1.66 -13.09 -12.40
CA ARG A 268 -1.03 -12.62 -13.65
C ARG A 268 0.10 -11.63 -13.40
N ILE A 269 0.44 -11.37 -12.15
CA ILE A 269 1.45 -10.41 -11.75
C ILE A 269 2.54 -11.14 -10.96
N PHE A 270 3.79 -10.84 -11.30
CA PHE A 270 4.96 -11.48 -10.70
C PHE A 270 5.78 -10.45 -9.91
N ALA A 271 6.14 -10.81 -8.68
CA ALA A 271 7.11 -10.11 -7.87
C ALA A 271 8.28 -11.07 -7.61
N ASP A 272 9.52 -10.65 -7.93
CA ASP A 272 10.72 -11.50 -7.81
C ASP A 272 10.59 -12.90 -8.42
N GLY A 273 9.91 -12.96 -9.59
CA GLY A 273 9.67 -14.21 -10.32
C GLY A 273 8.55 -15.10 -9.74
N THR A 274 7.94 -14.68 -8.62
CA THR A 274 6.85 -15.38 -7.95
C THR A 274 5.49 -14.80 -8.38
N SER A 275 4.58 -15.66 -8.85
CA SER A 275 3.19 -15.28 -9.13
C SER A 275 2.46 -14.96 -7.83
N LEU A 276 1.74 -13.84 -7.79
CA LEU A 276 0.95 -13.47 -6.62
C LEU A 276 -0.37 -14.28 -6.56
N ARG A 277 -0.91 -14.46 -5.35
CA ARG A 277 -2.18 -15.18 -5.12
C ARG A 277 -3.35 -14.21 -5.13
N PHE A 278 -4.32 -14.42 -6.02
CA PHE A 278 -5.58 -13.64 -6.03
C PHE A 278 -6.64 -14.27 -5.15
N SER A 279 -6.80 -15.59 -5.24
CA SER A 279 -7.72 -16.35 -4.41
C SER A 279 -7.38 -17.84 -4.43
N ASP A 280 -7.72 -18.55 -3.35
CA ASP A 280 -7.66 -20.02 -3.33
C ASP A 280 -9.03 -20.67 -3.56
N THR A 281 -10.11 -19.89 -3.54
CA THR A 281 -11.41 -20.30 -4.05
C THR A 281 -11.60 -19.90 -5.52
N SER A 282 -12.56 -20.54 -6.19
CA SER A 282 -12.88 -20.25 -7.59
C SER A 282 -14.38 -20.20 -7.81
N TYR A 283 -14.82 -19.43 -8.81
CA TYR A 283 -16.24 -19.27 -9.14
C TYR A 283 -16.96 -20.59 -9.41
N THR A 284 -16.25 -21.64 -9.83
CA THR A 284 -16.84 -22.97 -10.06
C THR A 284 -17.10 -23.76 -8.79
N MET A 285 -16.49 -23.37 -7.67
CA MET A 285 -16.70 -23.97 -6.35
C MET A 285 -17.79 -23.25 -5.54
N LEU A 286 -18.31 -22.13 -6.06
CA LEU A 286 -19.38 -21.38 -5.41
C LEU A 286 -20.74 -22.01 -5.67
N ALA A 287 -21.67 -21.80 -4.75
CA ALA A 287 -23.06 -22.13 -4.96
C ALA A 287 -23.67 -21.25 -6.06
N ASN A 288 -24.78 -21.71 -6.63
CA ASN A 288 -25.53 -20.88 -7.57
C ASN A 288 -26.28 -19.77 -6.81
N VAL A 289 -25.66 -18.59 -6.74
CA VAL A 289 -26.25 -17.38 -6.12
C VAL A 289 -27.03 -16.52 -7.12
N ALA A 290 -27.30 -17.03 -8.33
CA ALA A 290 -28.10 -16.32 -9.31
C ALA A 290 -29.54 -16.10 -8.79
N GLY A 291 -30.02 -14.86 -8.89
CA GLY A 291 -31.34 -14.48 -8.40
C GLY A 291 -31.39 -14.11 -6.90
N ALA A 292 -30.26 -14.18 -6.17
CA ALA A 292 -30.18 -13.62 -4.82
C ALA A 292 -30.61 -12.15 -4.82
N SER A 293 -31.47 -11.77 -3.88
CA SER A 293 -31.99 -10.42 -3.75
C SER A 293 -31.96 -9.95 -2.31
N PHE A 294 -31.54 -8.70 -2.09
CA PHE A 294 -31.36 -8.15 -0.76
C PHE A 294 -32.64 -8.18 0.08
N ALA A 295 -33.81 -7.96 -0.54
CA ALA A 295 -35.10 -7.99 0.15
C ALA A 295 -35.46 -9.36 0.74
N GLY A 296 -34.91 -10.45 0.18
CA GLY A 296 -35.11 -11.81 0.67
C GLY A 296 -33.96 -12.35 1.53
N THR A 297 -32.91 -11.56 1.77
CA THR A 297 -31.74 -12.00 2.52
C THR A 297 -31.97 -11.86 4.02
N ALA A 298 -31.78 -12.94 4.78
CA ALA A 298 -31.91 -12.91 6.23
C ALA A 298 -30.74 -12.17 6.89
N GLY A 299 -31.05 -11.19 7.74
CA GLY A 299 -30.06 -10.37 8.43
C GLY A 299 -30.47 -8.91 8.51
N THR A 300 -29.56 -8.06 9.00
CA THR A 300 -29.84 -6.63 9.19
C THR A 300 -28.64 -5.77 8.82
N LEU A 301 -28.92 -4.55 8.36
CA LEU A 301 -27.89 -3.51 8.23
C LEU A 301 -27.57 -2.95 9.61
N VAL A 302 -26.34 -3.15 10.07
CA VAL A 302 -25.90 -2.79 11.42
C VAL A 302 -25.07 -1.51 11.40
N PRO A 303 -25.27 -0.57 12.34
CA PRO A 303 -24.40 0.58 12.47
C PRO A 303 -23.02 0.17 12.99
N VAL A 304 -21.97 0.86 12.50
CA VAL A 304 -20.60 0.81 12.99
C VAL A 304 -20.17 2.25 13.26
N THR A 305 -19.97 2.57 14.54
CA THR A 305 -19.67 3.92 15.01
C THR A 305 -18.46 4.50 14.27
N GLY A 306 -18.63 5.67 13.65
CA GLY A 306 -17.58 6.35 12.88
C GLY A 306 -17.39 5.90 11.43
N TYR A 307 -18.13 4.88 10.97
CA TYR A 307 -17.99 4.29 9.63
C TYR A 307 -19.30 4.23 8.84
N TYR A 308 -20.34 3.65 9.44
CA TYR A 308 -21.61 3.40 8.77
C TYR A 308 -22.76 3.52 9.77
N PRO A 309 -23.77 4.37 9.54
CA PRO A 309 -24.84 4.58 10.51
C PRO A 309 -25.97 3.53 10.46
N GLY A 310 -25.89 2.52 9.59
CA GLY A 310 -26.92 1.48 9.48
C GLY A 310 -28.17 1.93 8.71
N GLY A 311 -29.18 1.04 8.69
CA GLY A 311 -30.56 1.33 8.28
C GLY A 311 -30.84 1.38 6.77
N ALA A 312 -29.86 1.73 5.93
CA ALA A 312 -30.07 1.80 4.48
C ALA A 312 -28.79 1.55 3.66
N LEU A 313 -28.95 0.89 2.51
CA LEU A 313 -27.89 0.77 1.50
C LEU A 313 -27.56 2.15 0.92
N ARG A 314 -26.28 2.42 0.69
CA ARG A 314 -25.81 3.71 0.15
C ARG A 314 -25.21 3.52 -1.24
N ALA A 315 -25.34 4.55 -2.09
CA ALA A 315 -24.58 4.62 -3.32
C ALA A 315 -23.16 5.13 -3.04
N GLY A 316 -22.19 4.67 -3.82
CA GLY A 316 -20.80 5.11 -3.75
C GLY A 316 -20.53 6.39 -4.53
N SER A 317 -19.44 7.06 -4.16
CA SER A 317 -18.95 8.25 -4.88
C SER A 317 -18.31 7.86 -6.21
N THR A 318 -18.49 8.71 -7.23
CA THR A 318 -17.84 8.55 -8.53
C THR A 318 -16.39 9.00 -8.45
N TYR A 319 -15.46 8.07 -8.67
CA TYR A 319 -14.02 8.36 -8.63
C TYR A 319 -13.62 9.42 -9.66
N GLY A 320 -12.61 10.23 -9.34
CA GLY A 320 -12.11 11.29 -10.22
C GLY A 320 -12.97 12.57 -10.19
N THR A 321 -13.92 12.66 -9.26
CA THR A 321 -14.78 13.83 -9.06
C THR A 321 -14.58 14.44 -7.68
N GLU A 322 -15.04 15.69 -7.51
CA GLU A 322 -15.13 16.37 -6.21
C GLU A 322 -15.77 15.50 -5.11
N SER A 323 -16.84 14.76 -5.46
CA SER A 323 -17.57 13.92 -4.51
C SER A 323 -16.75 12.75 -3.95
N SER A 324 -15.72 12.30 -4.67
CA SER A 324 -14.80 11.25 -4.21
C SER A 324 -13.63 11.79 -3.38
N GLY A 325 -13.40 13.10 -3.37
CA GLY A 325 -12.23 13.70 -2.75
C GLY A 325 -10.95 13.57 -3.58
N ILE A 326 -11.02 13.07 -4.82
CA ILE A 326 -9.89 12.89 -5.73
C ILE A 326 -10.31 13.32 -7.13
N ARG A 327 -9.57 14.23 -7.76
CA ARG A 327 -9.90 14.76 -9.10
C ARG A 327 -8.65 15.16 -9.90
N PRO A 328 -8.75 15.36 -11.22
CA PRO A 328 -7.70 16.03 -12.00
C PRO A 328 -7.31 17.37 -11.38
N SER A 329 -6.02 17.72 -11.39
CA SER A 329 -5.55 19.04 -11.03
C SER A 329 -5.98 20.07 -12.07
N THR A 330 -6.10 21.32 -11.65
CA THR A 330 -6.16 22.46 -12.59
C THR A 330 -4.73 22.89 -12.95
N ALA A 331 -4.57 23.57 -14.08
CA ALA A 331 -3.27 24.11 -14.50
C ALA A 331 -2.67 25.13 -13.51
N ALA A 332 -3.51 25.75 -12.66
CA ALA A 332 -3.06 26.66 -11.60
C ALA A 332 -2.52 25.91 -10.38
N GLU A 333 -3.02 24.70 -10.11
CA GLU A 333 -2.58 23.88 -8.99
C GLU A 333 -1.28 23.15 -9.32
N PHE A 334 -1.18 22.58 -10.52
CA PHE A 334 -0.03 21.80 -10.95
C PHE A 334 0.18 21.89 -12.47
N SER A 335 1.43 22.01 -12.90
CA SER A 335 1.77 22.26 -14.30
C SER A 335 1.62 21.04 -15.21
N ILE A 336 1.72 19.83 -14.64
CA ILE A 336 1.59 18.58 -15.39
C ILE A 336 0.10 18.20 -15.46
N PRO A 337 -0.50 18.16 -16.67
CA PRO A 337 -1.95 18.04 -16.84
C PRO A 337 -2.51 16.67 -16.44
N ASP A 338 -1.67 15.64 -16.39
CA ASP A 338 -2.07 14.28 -15.98
C ASP A 338 -2.19 14.12 -14.46
N ALA A 339 -1.80 15.13 -13.68
CA ALA A 339 -1.80 15.03 -12.23
C ALA A 339 -3.22 15.06 -11.66
N PHE A 340 -3.42 14.27 -10.61
CA PHE A 340 -4.59 14.30 -9.76
C PHE A 340 -4.21 14.84 -8.38
N VAL A 341 -5.18 15.44 -7.70
CA VAL A 341 -5.05 16.04 -6.37
C VAL A 341 -6.15 15.54 -5.44
N LEU A 342 -5.91 15.66 -4.13
CA LEU A 342 -6.93 15.45 -3.11
C LEU A 342 -7.74 16.73 -2.94
N THR A 343 -9.06 16.67 -3.07
CA THR A 343 -9.97 17.82 -2.95
C THR A 343 -10.82 17.76 -1.70
N ASP A 344 -11.21 18.93 -1.18
CA ASP A 344 -12.15 19.08 -0.06
C ASP A 344 -13.62 18.91 -0.49
N GLY A 345 -13.87 18.67 -1.78
CA GLY A 345 -15.21 18.53 -2.36
C GLY A 345 -15.89 19.86 -2.66
N ALA A 346 -15.25 20.99 -2.32
CA ALA A 346 -15.69 22.35 -2.61
C ALA A 346 -14.83 23.00 -3.71
N GLY A 347 -14.02 22.21 -4.42
CA GLY A 347 -13.14 22.68 -5.50
C GLY A 347 -11.71 22.98 -5.06
N ASN A 348 -11.39 22.93 -3.76
CA ASN A 348 -10.05 23.28 -3.29
C ASN A 348 -9.16 22.04 -3.12
N ASN A 349 -7.92 22.11 -3.60
CA ASN A 349 -6.90 21.14 -3.22
C ASN A 349 -6.65 21.19 -1.71
N ARG A 350 -6.72 20.02 -1.05
CA ARG A 350 -6.47 19.85 0.39
C ARG A 350 -5.00 20.04 0.76
N TYR A 351 -4.09 19.74 -0.16
CA TYR A 351 -2.65 19.82 0.03
C TYR A 351 -2.01 20.54 -1.17
N PRO A 352 -2.30 21.84 -1.34
CA PRO A 352 -1.71 22.64 -2.40
C PRO A 352 -0.20 22.73 -2.20
N VAL A 353 0.54 22.83 -3.31
CA VAL A 353 1.98 23.03 -3.27
C VAL A 353 2.29 24.33 -2.53
N ARG A 354 3.13 24.27 -1.50
CA ARG A 354 3.49 25.42 -0.64
C ARG A 354 4.92 25.32 -0.12
N GLY A 355 5.44 26.43 0.41
CA GLY A 355 6.71 26.45 1.14
C GLY A 355 6.60 25.83 2.54
N GLY A 356 7.77 25.49 3.10
CA GLY A 356 7.97 24.94 4.44
C GLY A 356 7.45 25.84 5.54
N THR A 357 6.94 25.22 6.60
CA THR A 357 6.36 25.93 7.75
C THR A 357 7.37 26.16 8.87
N ASP A 358 8.54 25.53 8.78
CA ASP A 358 9.59 25.34 9.78
C ASP A 358 10.68 26.43 9.78
N GLY A 359 10.32 27.66 9.44
CA GLY A 359 11.25 28.80 9.42
C GLY A 359 11.82 29.22 10.79
N ALA A 360 11.28 28.68 11.89
CA ALA A 360 11.83 28.91 13.23
C ALA A 360 13.01 27.96 13.54
N GLU A 361 13.04 26.78 12.92
CA GLU A 361 14.04 25.74 13.12
C GLU A 361 15.06 25.72 11.98
N ILE A 362 14.62 26.02 10.77
CA ILE A 362 15.42 25.95 9.55
C ILE A 362 15.59 27.36 8.99
N ALA A 363 16.83 27.84 8.93
CA ALA A 363 17.14 29.20 8.47
C ALA A 363 16.69 29.49 7.02
N ALA A 364 16.66 28.45 6.19
CA ALA A 364 16.07 28.49 4.86
C ALA A 364 15.17 27.26 4.71
N PRO A 365 13.85 27.36 4.91
CA PRO A 365 12.94 26.25 4.61
C PRO A 365 12.93 25.87 3.13
N ILE A 366 12.26 24.78 2.77
CA ILE A 366 11.89 24.52 1.36
C ILE A 366 10.98 25.67 0.90
N SER A 367 11.31 26.38 -0.17
CA SER A 367 10.43 27.37 -0.78
C SER A 367 9.32 26.70 -1.59
N GLU A 368 8.23 27.42 -1.89
CA GLU A 368 7.17 26.88 -2.76
C GLU A 368 7.71 26.48 -4.16
N GLY A 369 8.66 27.26 -4.70
CA GLY A 369 9.28 26.95 -5.99
C GLY A 369 10.11 25.66 -5.95
N GLU A 370 10.86 25.42 -4.88
CA GLU A 370 11.59 24.17 -4.67
C GLU A 370 10.62 22.98 -4.47
N ALA A 371 9.57 23.16 -3.65
CA ALA A 371 8.54 22.13 -3.46
C ALA A 371 7.87 21.74 -4.79
N ARG A 372 7.54 22.74 -5.61
CA ARG A 372 6.98 22.52 -6.95
C ARG A 372 7.95 21.77 -7.86
N ALA A 373 9.22 22.17 -7.89
CA ALA A 373 10.23 21.48 -8.68
C ALA A 373 10.39 20.01 -8.27
N ILE A 374 10.45 19.72 -6.96
CA ILE A 374 10.56 18.34 -6.45
C ILE A 374 9.39 17.48 -6.94
N LEU A 375 8.16 17.97 -6.78
CA LEU A 375 6.96 17.22 -7.17
C LEU A 375 6.85 17.06 -8.69
N GLU A 376 7.19 18.09 -9.48
CA GLU A 376 7.17 18.03 -10.95
C GLU A 376 8.20 17.06 -11.51
N GLU A 377 9.43 17.08 -11.00
CA GLU A 377 10.49 16.19 -11.47
C GLU A 377 10.23 14.74 -11.05
N ALA A 378 9.72 14.50 -9.83
CA ALA A 378 9.30 13.16 -9.41
C ALA A 378 8.14 12.63 -10.29
N PHE A 379 7.14 13.46 -10.59
CA PHE A 379 6.06 13.09 -11.50
C PHE A 379 6.58 12.81 -12.92
N THR A 380 7.57 13.57 -13.38
CA THR A 380 8.22 13.35 -14.68
C THR A 380 8.96 12.02 -14.72
N VAL A 381 9.72 11.66 -13.67
CA VAL A 381 10.36 10.34 -13.55
C VAL A 381 9.31 9.23 -13.55
N MET A 382 8.23 9.38 -12.78
CA MET A 382 7.11 8.44 -12.77
C MET A 382 6.51 8.24 -14.18
N SER A 383 6.32 9.31 -14.95
CA SER A 383 5.73 9.26 -16.30
C SER A 383 6.56 8.51 -17.34
N ARG A 384 7.85 8.32 -17.04
CA ARG A 384 8.80 7.54 -17.84
C ARG A 384 8.98 6.12 -17.32
N ALA A 385 8.72 5.90 -16.03
CA ALA A 385 9.00 4.65 -15.34
C ALA A 385 8.10 3.51 -15.81
N ARG A 386 8.72 2.35 -16.01
CA ARG A 386 8.05 1.06 -16.24
C ARG A 386 7.47 0.55 -14.92
N ALA A 387 6.18 0.24 -14.92
CA ALA A 387 5.51 -0.38 -13.78
C ALA A 387 5.99 -1.82 -13.55
N GLN A 388 6.09 -2.24 -12.29
CA GLN A 388 6.37 -3.62 -11.89
C GLN A 388 5.10 -4.44 -11.79
N ILE A 389 4.07 -3.86 -11.18
CA ILE A 389 2.89 -4.61 -10.73
C ILE A 389 1.66 -4.36 -11.61
N ARG A 390 1.82 -3.85 -12.83
CA ARG A 390 0.71 -3.46 -13.70
C ARG A 390 0.70 -4.24 -15.00
N GLN A 391 -0.51 -4.59 -15.43
CA GLN A 391 -0.79 -5.19 -16.72
C GLN A 391 -1.56 -4.20 -17.63
N PRO A 392 -1.36 -4.24 -18.96
CA PRO A 392 -0.35 -5.05 -19.64
C PRO A 392 1.07 -4.63 -19.26
N LEU A 393 2.05 -5.53 -19.43
CA LEU A 393 3.47 -5.20 -19.29
C LEU A 393 3.83 -3.97 -20.13
N ASP A 394 4.90 -3.29 -19.73
CA ASP A 394 5.33 -1.99 -20.31
C ASP A 394 4.33 -0.84 -20.09
N SER A 395 3.41 -1.00 -19.13
CA SER A 395 2.61 0.12 -18.61
C SER A 395 3.46 1.09 -17.79
N ARG A 396 3.02 2.36 -17.73
CA ARG A 396 3.63 3.39 -16.88
C ARG A 396 3.34 3.14 -15.41
N ALA A 397 4.33 3.41 -14.56
CA ALA A 397 4.15 3.42 -13.11
C ALA A 397 3.07 4.44 -12.72
N GLN A 398 2.27 4.07 -11.71
CA GLN A 398 1.20 4.92 -11.18
C GLN A 398 1.27 4.97 -9.66
N VAL A 399 1.70 6.12 -9.14
CA VAL A 399 2.00 6.32 -7.72
C VAL A 399 1.41 7.62 -7.19
N THR A 400 1.35 7.73 -5.87
CA THR A 400 1.17 8.99 -5.15
C THR A 400 2.54 9.46 -4.63
N ILE A 401 2.78 10.77 -4.71
CA ILE A 401 4.02 11.44 -4.34
C ILE A 401 3.67 12.49 -3.27
N SER A 402 4.33 12.39 -2.11
CA SER A 402 4.14 13.29 -0.97
C SER A 402 5.45 13.97 -0.60
N LEU A 403 5.40 15.26 -0.30
CA LEU A 403 6.52 16.04 0.20
C LEU A 403 6.18 16.65 1.57
N VAL A 404 7.11 16.59 2.51
CA VAL A 404 6.97 17.20 3.85
C VAL A 404 8.17 18.09 4.21
N ASP A 405 7.94 19.07 5.08
CA ASP A 405 9.02 19.82 5.76
C ASP A 405 9.56 19.04 6.98
N THR A 406 10.49 19.64 7.73
CA THR A 406 11.08 18.95 8.88
C THR A 406 10.07 18.61 9.96
N ARG A 407 8.99 19.40 10.12
CA ARG A 407 7.86 19.17 11.06
C ARG A 407 6.89 18.08 10.59
N GLY A 408 7.19 17.41 9.48
CA GLY A 408 6.29 16.42 8.89
C GLY A 408 5.02 17.05 8.32
N ARG A 409 5.00 18.39 8.12
CA ARG A 409 3.86 19.07 7.50
C ARG A 409 3.92 18.90 6.00
N VAL A 410 2.78 18.55 5.42
CA VAL A 410 2.65 18.38 3.97
C VAL A 410 2.93 19.70 3.23
N LEU A 411 3.82 19.64 2.25
CA LEU A 411 4.14 20.72 1.31
C LEU A 411 3.49 20.52 -0.06
N GLY A 412 3.01 19.32 -0.34
CA GLY A 412 2.17 19.01 -1.49
C GLY A 412 2.00 17.51 -1.65
N ILE A 413 0.86 17.11 -2.24
CA ILE A 413 0.58 15.73 -2.63
C ILE A 413 0.04 15.76 -4.06
N VAL A 414 0.66 14.97 -4.94
CA VAL A 414 0.21 14.76 -6.32
C VAL A 414 0.23 13.28 -6.64
N ARG A 415 -0.64 12.84 -7.54
CA ARG A 415 -0.73 11.43 -7.92
C ARG A 415 -1.09 11.25 -9.39
N SER A 416 -0.76 10.11 -9.97
CA SER A 416 -1.28 9.74 -11.28
C SER A 416 -2.78 9.34 -11.19
N PRO A 417 -3.54 9.35 -12.29
CA PRO A 417 -5.00 9.20 -12.27
C PRO A 417 -5.51 7.88 -11.67
N ASP A 418 -4.76 6.79 -11.81
CA ASP A 418 -5.13 5.43 -11.39
C ASP A 418 -4.07 4.81 -10.46
N ALA A 419 -3.36 5.65 -9.71
CA ALA A 419 -2.55 5.16 -8.59
C ALA A 419 -3.46 4.40 -7.59
N PRO A 420 -3.02 3.27 -7.03
CA PRO A 420 -3.73 2.63 -5.92
C PRO A 420 -3.96 3.60 -4.75
N ILE A 421 -5.10 3.49 -4.09
CA ILE A 421 -5.51 4.47 -3.06
C ILE A 421 -4.68 4.32 -1.79
N PHE A 422 -4.28 3.08 -1.45
CA PHE A 422 -3.45 2.82 -0.27
C PHE A 422 -2.17 3.67 -0.28
N GLY A 423 -1.57 3.84 -1.46
CA GLY A 423 -0.35 4.60 -1.69
C GLY A 423 -0.44 6.06 -1.27
N THR A 424 -1.64 6.62 -1.10
CA THR A 424 -1.84 8.04 -0.73
C THR A 424 -1.41 8.32 0.72
N ASP A 425 -1.78 7.46 1.67
CA ASP A 425 -1.35 7.59 3.07
C ASP A 425 0.08 7.08 3.23
N VAL A 426 0.40 5.96 2.56
CA VAL A 426 1.73 5.34 2.61
C VAL A 426 2.81 6.28 2.06
N SER A 427 2.60 6.98 0.94
CA SER A 427 3.61 7.92 0.43
C SER A 427 3.91 9.04 1.43
N LEU A 428 2.91 9.47 2.22
CA LEU A 428 3.10 10.44 3.29
C LEU A 428 3.81 9.83 4.51
N GLN A 429 3.46 8.61 4.93
CA GLN A 429 4.17 7.88 5.98
C GLN A 429 5.65 7.74 5.63
N LYS A 430 5.95 7.33 4.39
CA LYS A 430 7.29 7.20 3.85
C LYS A 430 8.07 8.52 3.89
N ALA A 431 7.46 9.61 3.40
CA ALA A 431 8.06 10.96 3.42
C ALA A 431 8.44 11.41 4.84
N ARG A 432 7.52 11.19 5.79
CA ARG A 432 7.72 11.50 7.22
C ARG A 432 8.77 10.62 7.86
N THR A 433 8.85 9.35 7.48
CA THR A 433 9.81 8.38 8.02
C THR A 433 11.24 8.76 7.64
N ALA A 434 11.53 8.97 6.35
CA ALA A 434 12.86 9.41 5.92
C ALA A 434 13.27 10.76 6.55
N ASN A 435 12.34 11.71 6.64
CA ASN A 435 12.57 12.97 7.33
C ASN A 435 12.90 12.77 8.82
N PHE A 436 12.08 12.00 9.54
CA PHE A 436 12.21 11.82 10.99
C PHE A 436 13.52 11.11 11.36
N PHE A 437 13.82 9.96 10.76
CA PHE A 437 15.00 9.17 11.13
C PHE A 437 16.33 9.81 10.69
N SER A 438 16.29 10.75 9.74
CA SER A 438 17.46 11.53 9.33
C SER A 438 17.71 12.76 10.22
N ALA A 439 16.80 13.07 11.15
CA ALA A 439 16.82 14.32 11.89
C ALA A 439 17.59 14.26 13.22
N PRO A 440 18.11 15.40 13.69
CA PRO A 440 18.80 15.46 14.99
C PRO A 440 17.91 15.24 16.21
N PHE A 441 16.60 15.39 16.07
CA PHE A 441 15.62 15.26 17.16
C PHE A 441 15.03 13.85 17.28
N ALA A 442 15.34 12.91 16.38
CA ALA A 442 14.66 11.61 16.31
C ALA A 442 14.80 10.82 17.61
N ALA A 443 16.02 10.67 18.13
CA ALA A 443 16.27 9.99 19.40
C ALA A 443 15.55 10.66 20.57
N SER A 444 15.58 12.00 20.68
CA SER A 444 14.94 12.70 21.79
C SER A 444 13.42 12.62 21.76
N GLU A 445 12.81 12.66 20.57
CA GLU A 445 11.35 12.53 20.45
C GLU A 445 10.90 11.09 20.74
N LEU A 446 11.64 10.08 20.27
CA LEU A 446 11.35 8.67 20.61
C LEU A 446 11.52 8.39 22.11
N LEU A 447 12.53 8.98 22.77
CA LEU A 447 12.72 8.85 24.22
C LEU A 447 11.61 9.53 25.05
N ALA A 448 10.91 10.50 24.46
CA ALA A 448 9.79 11.20 25.10
C ALA A 448 8.42 10.56 24.81
N ALA A 449 8.38 9.54 23.96
CA ALA A 449 7.17 8.80 23.62
C ALA A 449 6.70 7.91 24.80
N GLN A 450 5.49 7.36 24.66
CA GLN A 450 4.91 6.45 25.65
C GLN A 450 5.20 4.98 25.32
N GLY A 451 4.86 4.10 26.27
CA GLY A 451 4.99 2.66 26.12
C GLY A 451 6.45 2.21 25.94
N GLU A 452 6.67 1.27 25.03
CA GLU A 452 7.98 0.67 24.74
C GLU A 452 8.82 1.49 23.75
N VAL A 453 8.23 2.53 23.12
CA VAL A 453 8.91 3.32 22.08
C VAL A 453 10.30 3.83 22.49
N PRO A 454 10.53 4.33 23.73
CA PRO A 454 11.85 4.75 24.18
C PRO A 454 12.94 3.66 24.11
N ASP A 455 12.57 2.37 24.31
CA ASP A 455 13.53 1.27 24.35
C ASP A 455 14.18 1.03 22.98
N PHE A 456 13.47 1.31 21.90
CA PHE A 456 13.98 1.15 20.53
C PHE A 456 15.20 2.05 20.25
N VAL A 457 15.31 3.21 20.92
CA VAL A 457 16.49 4.08 20.79
C VAL A 457 17.73 3.37 21.31
N GLN A 458 17.63 2.73 22.48
CA GLN A 458 18.75 1.99 23.04
C GLN A 458 19.07 0.74 22.22
N ARG A 459 18.05 0.04 21.70
CA ARG A 459 18.24 -1.11 20.78
C ARG A 459 19.07 -0.71 19.55
N VAL A 460 18.72 0.40 18.90
CA VAL A 460 19.44 0.90 17.72
C VAL A 460 20.89 1.25 18.08
N ARG A 461 21.12 2.01 19.16
CA ARG A 461 22.47 2.39 19.59
C ARG A 461 23.35 1.20 19.90
N SER A 462 22.82 0.24 20.65
CA SER A 462 23.53 -1.00 20.97
C SER A 462 23.82 -1.84 19.73
N PHE A 463 22.83 -2.00 18.84
CA PHE A 463 22.96 -2.79 17.62
C PHE A 463 24.01 -2.21 16.66
N LEU A 464 24.03 -0.88 16.50
CA LEU A 464 24.99 -0.19 15.62
C LEU A 464 26.36 0.04 16.27
N GLY A 465 26.48 -0.16 17.59
CA GLY A 465 27.68 0.21 18.35
C GLY A 465 27.94 1.71 18.35
N ASP A 466 26.88 2.52 18.18
CA ASP A 466 26.95 3.98 18.08
C ASP A 466 26.03 4.64 19.13
N PRO A 467 26.58 5.23 20.20
CA PRO A 467 25.77 5.91 21.22
C PRO A 467 25.07 7.18 20.67
N ASN A 468 25.49 7.69 19.52
CA ASN A 468 24.91 8.84 18.85
C ASN A 468 23.98 8.45 17.69
N ALA A 469 23.59 7.18 17.56
CA ALA A 469 22.61 6.81 16.54
C ALA A 469 21.29 7.59 16.75
N LEU A 470 20.62 7.92 15.63
CA LEU A 470 19.37 8.67 15.57
C LEU A 470 19.46 10.15 16.03
N THR A 471 20.64 10.76 15.90
CA THR A 471 20.87 12.20 16.18
C THR A 471 21.23 13.01 14.92
N GLY A 472 20.82 12.54 13.74
CA GLY A 472 21.05 13.23 12.47
C GLY A 472 22.44 13.08 11.87
N SER A 473 23.29 12.22 12.46
CA SER A 473 24.62 11.88 11.93
C SER A 473 24.57 11.16 10.58
N PHE A 474 23.48 10.43 10.32
CA PHE A 474 23.22 9.74 9.06
C PHE A 474 21.84 10.08 8.51
N ALA A 475 21.75 10.15 7.18
CA ALA A 475 20.53 10.27 6.42
C ALA A 475 19.97 8.87 6.11
N PHE A 476 18.74 8.61 6.56
CA PHE A 476 18.03 7.35 6.34
C PHE A 476 17.00 7.50 5.23
N ALA A 477 16.99 6.55 4.31
CA ALA A 477 15.86 6.27 3.43
C ALA A 477 15.01 5.14 4.04
N ASP A 478 13.77 4.96 3.59
CA ASP A 478 12.94 3.83 4.09
C ASP A 478 13.55 2.48 3.80
N ARG A 479 14.39 2.32 2.77
CA ARG A 479 15.12 1.06 2.55
C ARG A 479 16.07 0.73 3.69
N SER A 480 16.79 1.75 4.20
CA SER A 480 17.70 1.58 5.34
C SER A 480 16.93 1.31 6.62
N GLY A 481 15.82 2.03 6.84
CA GLY A 481 14.91 1.80 7.96
C GLY A 481 14.29 0.40 7.91
N GLY A 482 13.82 -0.01 6.73
CA GLY A 482 13.28 -1.33 6.46
C GLY A 482 14.27 -2.46 6.73
N ASN A 483 15.57 -2.28 6.40
CA ASN A 483 16.59 -3.24 6.81
C ASN A 483 16.61 -3.43 8.33
N LEU A 484 16.55 -2.34 9.11
CA LEU A 484 16.56 -2.40 10.58
C LEU A 484 15.24 -2.87 11.21
N SER A 485 14.19 -3.01 10.40
CA SER A 485 12.84 -3.42 10.83
C SER A 485 12.48 -4.85 10.39
N ARG A 486 13.47 -5.69 10.10
CA ARG A 486 13.26 -7.09 9.74
C ARG A 486 13.39 -8.04 10.95
N PRO A 487 12.57 -9.11 11.02
CA PRO A 487 12.70 -10.15 12.04
C PRO A 487 14.00 -10.96 11.87
N TYR A 488 14.62 -10.89 10.68
CA TYR A 488 15.97 -11.39 10.41
C TYR A 488 16.83 -10.26 9.84
N PHE A 489 18.01 -10.03 10.40
CA PHE A 489 18.98 -9.08 9.89
C PHE A 489 20.32 -9.78 9.57
N PRO A 490 20.77 -9.81 8.31
CA PRO A 490 20.10 -9.27 7.11
C PRO A 490 18.80 -10.00 6.75
N ASP A 491 17.96 -9.33 5.98
CA ASP A 491 16.71 -9.90 5.46
C ASP A 491 16.99 -11.22 4.72
N GLY A 492 16.15 -12.22 4.94
CA GLY A 492 16.32 -13.57 4.39
C GLY A 492 17.43 -14.42 5.02
N GLU A 493 18.24 -13.92 5.96
CA GLU A 493 19.27 -14.74 6.62
C GLU A 493 18.76 -15.32 7.96
N VAL A 494 18.18 -16.52 7.91
CA VAL A 494 17.62 -17.20 9.10
C VAL A 494 18.71 -17.55 10.12
N GLY A 495 18.34 -17.46 11.40
CA GLY A 495 19.25 -17.71 12.54
C GLY A 495 20.15 -16.53 12.90
N GLN A 496 20.05 -15.43 12.17
CA GLN A 496 20.67 -14.15 12.54
C GLN A 496 19.77 -13.34 13.50
N PRO A 497 20.32 -12.38 14.26
CA PRO A 497 19.52 -11.49 15.10
C PRO A 497 18.50 -10.70 14.26
N HIS A 498 17.42 -10.27 14.89
CA HIS A 498 16.48 -9.33 14.28
C HIS A 498 17.09 -7.91 14.20
N GLY A 499 16.56 -7.09 13.28
CA GLY A 499 16.88 -5.67 13.23
C GLY A 499 16.40 -4.95 14.50
N PRO A 500 17.06 -3.87 14.94
CA PRO A 500 16.78 -3.24 16.23
C PRO A 500 15.42 -2.53 16.32
N LEU A 501 14.76 -2.30 15.18
CA LEU A 501 13.41 -1.74 15.09
C LEU A 501 12.33 -2.81 14.96
N SER A 502 12.72 -4.07 14.80
CA SER A 502 11.81 -5.21 14.64
C SER A 502 11.49 -5.89 15.97
N ARG A 503 10.36 -6.61 16.00
CA ARG A 503 10.19 -7.74 16.93
C ARG A 503 11.13 -8.90 16.57
N PRO A 504 11.55 -9.74 17.54
CA PRO A 504 12.15 -11.03 17.24
C PRO A 504 11.14 -11.93 16.51
N ILE A 505 11.63 -12.90 15.73
CA ILE A 505 10.75 -13.77 14.93
C ILE A 505 9.74 -14.54 15.81
N GLU A 506 10.12 -14.91 17.03
CA GLU A 506 9.24 -15.62 17.96
C GLU A 506 8.05 -14.78 18.45
N GLN A 507 8.09 -13.47 18.22
CA GLN A 507 7.00 -12.52 18.49
C GLN A 507 6.51 -11.81 17.23
N PHE A 508 6.99 -12.19 16.05
CA PHE A 508 6.54 -11.60 14.80
C PHE A 508 5.29 -12.31 14.31
N ASN A 509 4.30 -11.51 13.91
CA ASN A 509 3.34 -11.84 12.89
C ASN A 509 2.91 -10.52 12.22
N PRO A 510 2.09 -10.53 11.15
CA PRO A 510 1.59 -9.32 10.51
C PRO A 510 0.93 -8.25 11.42
N PHE A 511 0.63 -8.56 12.68
CA PHE A 511 0.01 -7.67 13.66
C PHE A 511 0.98 -7.15 14.74
N SER A 512 2.25 -7.55 14.69
CA SER A 512 3.32 -7.03 15.54
C SER A 512 4.66 -6.98 14.79
N THR A 513 5.05 -5.78 14.39
CA THR A 513 6.22 -5.55 13.54
C THR A 513 7.40 -4.92 14.29
N GLY A 514 7.15 -4.21 15.39
CA GLY A 514 8.19 -3.60 16.23
C GLY A 514 7.89 -2.13 16.47
N LEU A 515 8.83 -1.24 16.16
CA LEU A 515 8.64 0.20 16.37
C LEU A 515 7.41 0.73 15.61
N GLN A 516 7.14 0.20 14.41
CA GLN A 516 6.00 0.63 13.59
C GLN A 516 4.66 0.40 14.32
N SER A 517 4.41 -0.80 14.84
CA SER A 517 3.21 -1.13 15.62
C SER A 517 3.22 -0.46 16.99
N ALA A 518 4.36 -0.42 17.69
CA ALA A 518 4.49 0.17 19.01
C ALA A 518 4.17 1.68 19.04
N LEU A 519 4.46 2.40 17.95
CA LEU A 519 4.14 3.82 17.83
C LEU A 519 2.64 4.12 17.81
N ILE A 520 1.81 3.17 17.35
CA ILE A 520 0.43 3.42 16.95
C ILE A 520 -0.61 2.60 17.73
N VAL A 521 -0.18 1.58 18.50
CA VAL A 521 -1.09 0.62 19.14
C VAL A 521 -2.06 1.28 20.13
N ASP A 522 -1.61 2.29 20.87
CA ASP A 522 -2.47 3.02 21.82
C ASP A 522 -3.59 3.78 21.10
N ASN A 523 -3.28 4.38 19.94
CA ASN A 523 -4.27 5.05 19.11
C ASN A 523 -5.29 4.06 18.51
N LEU A 524 -4.84 2.87 18.10
CA LEU A 524 -5.74 1.80 17.65
C LEU A 524 -6.66 1.33 18.78
N ALA A 525 -6.13 1.14 19.99
CA ALA A 525 -6.92 0.75 21.15
C ALA A 525 -7.97 1.81 21.51
N GLN A 526 -7.60 3.09 21.50
CA GLN A 526 -8.55 4.20 21.69
C GLN A 526 -9.64 4.20 20.63
N HIS A 527 -9.27 4.01 19.36
CA HIS A 527 -10.22 3.94 18.26
C HIS A 527 -11.19 2.77 18.41
N LEU A 528 -10.71 1.58 18.79
CA LEU A 528 -11.55 0.42 19.04
C LEU A 528 -12.49 0.63 20.23
N GLY A 529 -12.04 1.32 21.27
CA GLY A 529 -12.90 1.79 22.36
C GLY A 529 -14.06 2.64 21.84
N PHE A 530 -13.81 3.55 20.91
CA PHE A 530 -14.85 4.36 20.27
C PHE A 530 -15.79 3.54 19.38
N VAL A 531 -15.25 2.66 18.54
CA VAL A 531 -16.05 1.82 17.63
C VAL A 531 -17.01 0.91 18.41
N THR A 532 -16.55 0.35 19.52
CA THR A 532 -17.34 -0.53 20.41
C THR A 532 -18.28 0.22 21.35
N GLY A 533 -18.18 1.55 21.42
CA GLY A 533 -18.93 2.39 22.37
C GLY A 533 -18.40 2.32 23.81
N ALA A 534 -17.28 1.65 24.06
CA ALA A 534 -16.59 1.66 25.35
C ALA A 534 -15.96 3.03 25.69
N ALA A 535 -15.67 3.85 24.67
CA ALA A 535 -15.24 5.24 24.79
C ALA A 535 -16.19 6.18 24.02
N ALA A 536 -16.46 7.35 24.60
CA ALA A 536 -17.33 8.35 23.97
C ALA A 536 -16.63 9.14 22.84
N SER A 537 -15.30 9.25 22.90
CA SER A 537 -14.48 10.00 21.95
C SER A 537 -13.58 9.07 21.15
N ASP A 538 -13.41 9.41 19.88
CA ASP A 538 -12.49 8.75 18.96
C ASP A 538 -11.02 9.13 19.23
N THR A 539 -10.10 8.41 18.61
CA THR A 539 -8.67 8.73 18.59
C THR A 539 -8.41 10.09 17.89
N PRO A 540 -7.41 10.88 18.36
CA PRO A 540 -7.02 12.12 17.71
C PRO A 540 -6.52 11.93 16.27
N ASN A 541 -6.38 13.05 15.54
CA ASN A 541 -5.77 13.12 14.20
C ASN A 541 -4.25 13.07 14.24
N ASN A 542 -3.68 12.22 15.08
CA ASN A 542 -2.27 11.91 15.11
C ASN A 542 -2.08 10.50 15.65
N CYS A 543 -1.33 9.67 14.93
CA CYS A 543 -1.19 8.25 15.26
C CYS A 543 -0.12 7.94 16.30
N THR A 544 0.55 8.93 16.89
CA THR A 544 1.71 8.68 17.76
C THR A 544 1.64 9.50 19.03
N THR A 545 2.25 8.97 20.09
CA THR A 545 2.44 9.66 21.38
C THR A 545 3.71 10.52 21.43
N LEU A 546 4.32 10.81 20.27
CA LEU A 546 5.47 11.70 20.17
C LEU A 546 5.14 13.12 20.65
N PRO A 547 6.14 13.91 21.08
CA PRO A 547 5.94 15.32 21.38
C PRO A 547 5.28 16.09 20.23
N GLU A 548 4.33 16.95 20.58
CA GLU A 548 3.69 17.83 19.61
C GLU A 548 4.68 18.89 19.11
N VAL A 549 4.80 19.04 17.80
CA VAL A 549 5.57 20.12 17.15
C VAL A 549 4.73 21.36 16.92
N THR A 550 3.41 21.18 16.83
CA THR A 550 2.38 22.21 16.81
C THR A 550 1.16 21.65 17.54
N PRO A 551 0.28 22.46 18.13
CA PRO A 551 -0.89 21.95 18.87
C PRO A 551 -1.67 20.90 18.07
N GLY A 552 -1.78 19.69 18.63
CA GLY A 552 -2.50 18.56 18.02
C GLY A 552 -1.76 17.83 16.90
N ALA A 553 -0.45 18.03 16.73
CA ALA A 553 0.32 17.45 15.61
C ALA A 553 1.76 17.07 16.00
N THR A 554 2.17 15.86 15.64
CA THR A 554 3.52 15.29 15.80
C THR A 554 4.21 15.13 14.45
N ARG A 555 5.52 14.86 14.42
CA ARG A 555 6.22 14.66 13.13
C ARG A 555 5.77 13.40 12.36
N LEU A 556 5.09 12.48 13.04
CA LEU A 556 4.64 11.19 12.52
C LEU A 556 3.11 11.06 12.69
N ASP A 557 2.34 12.07 12.28
CA ASP A 557 0.87 12.08 12.47
C ASP A 557 0.12 10.88 11.87
N ASN A 558 0.73 10.14 10.95
CA ASN A 558 0.19 8.90 10.39
C ASN A 558 1.11 7.68 10.63
N GLY A 559 2.03 7.74 11.59
CA GLY A 559 2.99 6.65 11.89
C GLY A 559 4.18 6.63 10.93
N ILE A 560 4.81 5.45 10.79
CA ILE A 560 5.98 5.22 9.93
C ILE A 560 5.71 4.11 8.90
N GLN A 561 6.52 4.08 7.85
CA GLN A 561 6.57 2.93 6.94
C GLN A 561 7.96 2.28 6.93
N ILE A 562 8.00 0.97 6.77
CA ILE A 562 9.23 0.16 6.89
C ILE A 562 9.57 -0.61 5.61
N PHE A 563 9.12 -0.11 4.45
CA PHE A 563 9.52 -0.61 3.13
C PHE A 563 9.87 0.54 2.18
N PRO A 564 10.70 0.30 1.15
CA PRO A 564 11.35 1.35 0.35
C PRO A 564 10.39 2.30 -0.37
N GLY A 565 10.86 3.50 -0.70
CA GLY A 565 10.11 4.52 -1.45
C GLY A 565 10.23 5.95 -0.95
N SER A 566 11.27 6.29 -0.18
CA SER A 566 11.50 7.67 0.27
C SER A 566 12.95 8.02 0.47
N VAL A 567 13.24 9.32 0.39
CA VAL A 567 14.53 9.90 0.73
C VAL A 567 14.37 11.26 1.43
N PRO A 568 15.30 11.63 2.32
CA PRO A 568 15.32 12.93 2.96
C PRO A 568 15.83 14.02 2.01
N VAL A 569 15.31 15.24 2.16
CA VAL A 569 15.68 16.43 1.39
C VAL A 569 16.72 17.23 2.16
N TYR A 570 17.84 17.55 1.52
CA TYR A 570 18.95 18.30 2.13
C TYR A 570 19.25 19.60 1.39
N ARG A 571 19.69 20.60 2.14
CA ARG A 571 20.40 21.79 1.63
C ARG A 571 21.81 21.79 2.22
N GLY A 572 22.78 21.43 1.39
CA GLY A 572 24.12 21.10 1.87
C GLY A 572 24.03 19.94 2.87
N ASN A 573 24.43 20.19 4.11
CA ASN A 573 24.39 19.18 5.20
C ASN A 573 23.19 19.38 6.15
N VAL A 574 22.24 20.26 5.82
CA VAL A 574 21.07 20.54 6.64
C VAL A 574 19.87 19.80 6.08
N LEU A 575 19.25 18.94 6.90
CA LEU A 575 17.96 18.32 6.60
C LEU A 575 16.87 19.41 6.56
N ILE A 576 16.04 19.42 5.51
CA ILE A 576 14.96 20.40 5.34
C ILE A 576 13.60 19.77 5.01
N GLY A 577 13.51 18.44 4.95
CA GLY A 577 12.25 17.73 4.68
C GLY A 577 12.45 16.30 4.19
N GLY A 578 11.41 15.72 3.59
CA GLY A 578 11.44 14.37 3.01
C GLY A 578 10.41 14.18 1.90
N ILE A 579 10.75 13.38 0.90
CA ILE A 579 9.87 12.96 -0.19
C ILE A 579 9.58 11.46 -0.05
N GLY A 580 8.33 11.07 -0.24
CA GLY A 580 7.89 9.67 -0.25
C GLY A 580 6.96 9.38 -1.42
N VAL A 581 7.06 8.15 -1.92
CA VAL A 581 6.36 7.66 -3.12
C VAL A 581 5.77 6.30 -2.83
N SER A 582 4.52 6.07 -3.24
CA SER A 582 3.90 4.75 -3.13
C SER A 582 2.79 4.52 -4.15
N GLY A 583 2.76 3.31 -4.70
CA GLY A 583 1.66 2.82 -5.55
C GLY A 583 2.07 1.79 -6.59
N ASP A 584 3.38 1.53 -6.76
CA ASP A 584 3.91 0.50 -7.66
C ASP A 584 4.91 -0.39 -6.90
N GLY A 585 5.83 -1.06 -7.59
CA GLY A 585 6.91 -1.81 -6.96
C GLY A 585 7.85 -0.93 -6.11
N ILE A 586 8.41 -1.50 -5.05
CA ILE A 586 9.26 -0.77 -4.08
C ILE A 586 10.52 -0.15 -4.70
N ASP A 587 11.05 -0.74 -5.78
CA ASP A 587 12.20 -0.20 -6.51
C ASP A 587 11.79 0.97 -7.41
N GLN A 588 10.59 0.93 -8.01
CA GLN A 588 10.01 2.08 -8.72
C GLN A 588 9.79 3.24 -7.76
N ASP A 589 9.23 2.99 -6.57
CA ASP A 589 9.01 4.01 -5.55
C ASP A 589 10.33 4.68 -5.11
N ASP A 590 11.38 3.89 -4.87
CA ASP A 590 12.73 4.38 -4.54
C ASP A 590 13.31 5.24 -5.67
N MET A 591 13.25 4.74 -6.90
CA MET A 591 13.77 5.45 -8.06
C MET A 591 13.06 6.78 -8.27
N ILE A 592 11.73 6.81 -8.18
CA ILE A 592 10.93 8.02 -8.41
C ILE A 592 11.23 9.07 -7.34
N SER A 593 11.31 8.67 -6.07
CA SER A 593 11.64 9.60 -4.97
C SER A 593 13.06 10.15 -5.11
N PHE A 594 14.06 9.28 -5.34
CA PHE A 594 15.47 9.66 -5.39
C PHE A 594 15.87 10.43 -6.64
N LEU A 595 15.46 9.99 -7.83
CA LEU A 595 15.76 10.71 -9.08
C LEU A 595 14.92 11.97 -9.22
N GLY A 596 13.67 11.97 -8.75
CA GLY A 596 12.84 13.16 -8.71
C GLY A 596 13.51 14.27 -7.90
N LEU A 597 13.98 13.94 -6.70
CA LEU A 597 14.74 14.89 -5.86
C LEU A 597 16.08 15.29 -6.50
N HIS A 598 16.81 14.35 -7.09
CA HIS A 598 18.06 14.65 -7.80
C HIS A 598 17.86 15.67 -8.92
N ASN A 599 16.90 15.40 -9.82
CA ASN A 599 16.59 16.25 -10.98
C ASN A 599 16.10 17.63 -10.55
N ALA A 600 15.27 17.68 -9.50
CA ALA A 600 14.83 18.95 -8.95
C ALA A 600 16.00 19.75 -8.38
N GLY A 601 16.95 19.08 -7.71
CA GLY A 601 18.19 19.69 -7.24
C GLY A 601 19.05 20.26 -8.38
N GLN A 602 19.14 19.56 -9.51
CA GLN A 602 19.81 20.09 -10.72
C GLN A 602 19.07 21.31 -11.30
N ARG A 603 17.74 21.30 -11.25
CA ARG A 603 16.89 22.38 -11.78
C ARG A 603 16.97 23.67 -10.96
N VAL A 604 17.00 23.57 -9.62
CA VAL A 604 16.96 24.75 -8.73
C VAL A 604 18.32 25.13 -8.13
N GLY A 605 19.25 24.18 -8.01
CA GLY A 605 20.63 24.38 -7.54
C GLY A 605 20.81 24.64 -6.04
N SER A 606 19.74 24.65 -5.24
CA SER A 606 19.75 25.04 -3.82
C SER A 606 19.47 23.91 -2.83
N MET A 607 19.15 22.71 -3.30
CA MET A 607 18.81 21.54 -2.49
C MET A 607 19.06 20.25 -3.28
N GLY A 608 18.98 19.09 -2.63
CA GLY A 608 19.04 17.80 -3.29
C GLY A 608 19.01 16.62 -2.33
N ASN A 609 19.46 15.47 -2.82
CA ASN A 609 19.66 14.26 -2.01
C ASN A 609 20.68 14.50 -0.89
N ALA A 610 20.62 13.67 0.16
CA ALA A 610 21.64 13.66 1.20
C ALA A 610 23.06 13.50 0.62
N PRO A 611 24.08 14.16 1.18
CA PRO A 611 25.47 13.92 0.84
C PRO A 611 25.87 12.45 1.03
N LYS A 612 26.64 11.89 0.09
CA LYS A 612 27.00 10.45 0.05
C LYS A 612 27.76 9.97 1.28
N GLU A 613 28.45 10.86 1.96
CA GLU A 613 29.26 10.61 3.14
C GLU A 613 28.42 10.44 4.41
N ILE A 614 27.18 10.93 4.42
CA ILE A 614 26.26 10.78 5.56
C ILE A 614 25.10 9.83 5.28
N ARG A 615 25.00 9.21 4.09
CA ARG A 615 23.92 8.25 3.81
C ARG A 615 24.04 7.00 4.67
N ALA A 616 22.91 6.41 5.03
CA ALA A 616 22.85 5.23 5.90
C ALA A 616 23.54 3.99 5.31
N ASP A 617 23.83 3.93 4.00
CA ASP A 617 24.71 2.91 3.41
C ASP A 617 26.19 3.04 3.83
N ARG A 618 26.55 4.05 4.62
CA ARG A 618 27.82 4.14 5.34
C ARG A 618 27.81 3.39 6.67
N ILE A 619 26.63 3.03 7.17
CA ILE A 619 26.46 2.28 8.42
C ILE A 619 26.76 0.79 8.16
N VAL A 620 27.60 0.22 9.03
CA VAL A 620 27.98 -1.19 9.01
C VAL A 620 27.65 -1.82 10.35
N ALA A 621 26.69 -2.74 10.35
CA ALA A 621 26.33 -3.54 11.52
C ALA A 621 27.18 -4.81 11.60
N GLN A 622 27.52 -5.23 12.82
CA GLN A 622 28.19 -6.51 13.06
C GLN A 622 27.13 -7.60 13.23
N VAL A 623 27.23 -8.65 12.43
CA VAL A 623 26.34 -9.81 12.49
C VAL A 623 27.20 -11.06 12.61
N GLY A 624 27.24 -11.64 13.80
CA GLY A 624 28.20 -12.69 14.13
C GLY A 624 29.64 -12.22 13.91
N GLY A 625 30.37 -12.88 13.01
CA GLY A 625 31.76 -12.54 12.67
C GLY A 625 31.95 -11.69 11.41
N ARG A 626 30.88 -11.15 10.81
CA ARG A 626 30.94 -10.40 9.54
C ARG A 626 30.26 -9.04 9.62
N GLN A 627 30.59 -8.21 8.64
CA GLN A 627 30.07 -6.86 8.46
C GLN A 627 28.95 -6.82 7.44
N VAL A 628 27.81 -6.23 7.82
CA VAL A 628 26.65 -6.02 6.95
C VAL A 628 26.44 -4.52 6.79
N ARG A 629 26.36 -4.07 5.53
CA ARG A 629 26.06 -2.67 5.21
C ARG A 629 24.57 -2.48 4.96
N LEU A 630 24.00 -1.39 5.48
CA LEU A 630 22.62 -1.03 5.16
C LEU A 630 22.50 -0.59 3.70
N ARG A 631 21.30 -0.72 3.12
CA ARG A 631 21.01 -0.27 1.75
C ARG A 631 20.34 1.10 1.82
N TYR A 632 20.62 1.99 0.88
CA TYR A 632 20.03 3.34 0.86
C TYR A 632 18.89 3.46 -0.17
N VAL A 633 19.16 3.20 -1.44
CA VAL A 633 18.14 3.16 -2.51
C VAL A 633 18.44 2.01 -3.45
N ASN A 634 17.42 1.49 -4.14
CA ASN A 634 17.58 0.55 -5.24
C ASN A 634 16.69 0.97 -6.41
N CYS A 635 17.24 0.96 -7.63
CA CYS A 635 16.50 1.33 -8.83
C CYS A 635 16.35 0.10 -9.73
N PRO A 636 15.18 -0.06 -10.37
CA PRO A 636 14.86 -1.29 -11.09
C PRO A 636 15.71 -1.44 -12.35
N PHE A 637 15.84 -2.68 -12.82
CA PHE A 637 16.40 -2.98 -14.13
C PHE A 637 15.41 -2.54 -15.23
N ALA A 638 15.92 -2.06 -16.37
CA ALA A 638 15.12 -1.49 -17.46
C ALA A 638 14.05 -0.50 -16.96
N PRO A 639 14.47 0.52 -16.19
CA PRO A 639 13.57 1.36 -15.40
C PRO A 639 12.60 2.19 -16.22
N PHE A 640 12.97 2.56 -17.45
CA PHE A 640 12.21 3.50 -18.27
C PHE A 640 11.60 2.82 -19.50
N LEU A 641 10.49 3.39 -19.98
CA LEU A 641 9.79 2.98 -21.18
C LEU A 641 10.31 3.69 -22.44
N ASP A 642 11.00 4.83 -22.27
CA ASP A 642 11.42 5.70 -23.35
C ASP A 642 12.93 5.66 -23.64
N THR A 643 13.73 5.00 -22.79
CA THR A 643 15.17 4.81 -22.97
C THR A 643 15.61 3.40 -22.57
N ALA A 644 16.81 3.00 -23.00
CA ALA A 644 17.45 1.74 -22.61
C ALA A 644 18.45 1.91 -21.44
N GLU A 645 18.46 3.07 -20.79
CA GLU A 645 19.38 3.39 -19.70
C GLU A 645 19.22 2.39 -18.54
N GLN A 646 20.34 2.07 -17.89
CA GLN A 646 20.42 1.15 -16.75
C GLN A 646 21.17 1.84 -15.62
N ASN A 647 21.06 1.29 -14.40
CA ASN A 647 21.78 1.80 -13.22
C ASN A 647 21.58 3.31 -13.03
N VAL A 648 20.37 3.81 -13.28
CA VAL A 648 20.05 5.25 -13.37
C VAL A 648 20.30 6.03 -12.08
N CYS A 649 20.46 5.32 -10.95
CA CYS A 649 20.75 5.89 -9.64
C CYS A 649 22.22 5.75 -9.23
N GLU A 650 23.04 5.04 -10.01
CA GLU A 650 24.44 4.79 -9.72
C GLU A 650 25.25 6.09 -9.81
N GLY A 651 26.07 6.35 -8.79
CA GLY A 651 26.93 7.52 -8.77
C GLY A 651 26.24 8.85 -8.41
N LEU A 652 24.96 8.85 -8.02
CA LEU A 652 24.23 10.02 -7.54
C LEU A 652 24.22 10.16 -6.02
#